data_AF-A0A8C7A9J6-F1
#
_entry.id   AF-A0A8C7A9J6-F1
#
_cell.length_a   1.000
_cell.length_b   1.000
_cell.length_c   1.000
_cell.angle_alpha   90.00
_cell.angle_beta   90.00
_cell.angle_gamma   90.00
#
_symmetry.space_group_name_H-M   'P 1'
#
loop_
_entity.id
_entity.type
_entity.pdbx_description
1 polymer ?
#
loop_
_entity_poly.entity_id
_entity_poly.type
_entity_poly.pdbx_seq_one_letter_code
_entity_poly.pdbx_strand_id
1 'polypeptide(L)'
;MENQNWKSHTTGLSLNNDRLYKLTYSTEVFLDRGKGKQEDSVGYRISSNVDVILLWRNPDGDDDQLIQITMKDVNVENVNEQRGEKSIFKGKNPPKIIRKENLEALQRPVLLHLVHGKVKEFYSYPNEPVAIENLKRGLASLFQMQLSSGTTNEVDISGDCKVTYQAHQDKVTKIKALDSCKIERSGFTTSNQVLGVTSKATSVTTYKIEDSFVIAVFAEETHAFRMNFLQTIAGNIVSKQKLELKTTEAGPRLIPGKQVAAVIKAVDSEYRALPIVGQNFQSECKGCPSLAEHWQSTRKHLQPDNLSKAEAVRSFLAFIQHLRTARREEILQILKAESKEVLPQLVDAVTSAQTSDSLDAILDFLDFKSDSSVILQERFLYACGFASHPDEELLRALISKFKGSFGSNDIRETVMIIAGALVRKLCQNEGCKLKAVVEAKKLILGGLERAEKKEDTMMYLLSLKNALLPEGIPLLLKYAEAGEGPISHLATTTLQRYDVRFITDEVKKTLNRIYHQNRKVHEKTVRTTAATIILNNNPSYMEVKNILLSIGELPKEMNKYMLAVVQDILRFEMPASKMVRRVLKEMVIHNYDRFSKSGSSSAYTGYIERAPHSASTYSLDILYSGSGILRRSNLNIFQYIGKANLHSSQVVIEAQGLEALIAATPDEGEENLDSYAGMSAILFDVQLRPVTFFNGYSDLMSKMLSASGDPVSVVKGLILLIDHSQELQLQSGLKANMDVQGGLAIDISGAMEFSLWYRESKTRVKNRQFETKYERLSTGRGYVSRRRKESLVAGSEFPLHQENSDMCKVVFAPEPESSSGGWF
;
A
#
# COMPACT_ATOMS: atom_id res chain seq x y z
N MET A 1 -9.49 38.51 -32.99
CA MET A 1 -8.34 38.58 -33.91
C MET A 1 -7.11 38.55 -33.01
N GLU A 2 -6.24 37.56 -32.95
CA GLU A 2 -6.03 36.30 -33.68
C GLU A 2 -5.46 35.32 -32.65
N ASN A 3 -6.06 34.14 -32.52
CA ASN A 3 -5.43 32.96 -31.94
C ASN A 3 -5.52 31.90 -33.04
N GLN A 4 -4.71 32.06 -34.09
CA GLN A 4 -4.60 31.09 -35.18
C GLN A 4 -3.38 30.19 -34.96
N ASN A 5 -3.67 28.91 -34.73
CA ASN A 5 -2.97 27.71 -35.19
C ASN A 5 -1.45 27.79 -35.40
N TRP A 6 -0.68 27.22 -34.47
CA TRP A 6 0.73 26.83 -34.66
C TRP A 6 0.93 25.35 -35.03
N LYS A 7 -0.15 24.60 -35.36
CA LYS A 7 -0.08 23.15 -35.66
C LYS A 7 0.09 22.80 -37.15
N SER A 8 0.18 23.76 -38.08
CA SER A 8 0.01 23.53 -39.53
C SER A 8 1.29 23.28 -40.35
N HIS A 9 2.39 22.82 -39.76
CA HIS A 9 3.67 22.65 -40.50
C HIS A 9 4.29 21.25 -40.40
N THR A 10 3.57 20.25 -39.90
CA THR A 10 4.10 18.88 -39.79
C THR A 10 3.56 18.01 -40.91
N THR A 11 4.44 17.27 -41.57
CA THR A 11 4.08 16.22 -42.51
C THR A 11 4.40 14.84 -41.93
N GLY A 12 3.56 13.87 -42.26
CA GLY A 12 3.72 12.47 -41.82
C GLY A 12 3.91 11.51 -42.98
N LEU A 13 3.23 10.38 -42.91
CA LEU A 13 3.38 9.28 -43.86
C LEU A 13 2.66 9.65 -45.19
N SER A 14 3.38 9.72 -46.30
CA SER A 14 2.82 10.03 -47.62
C SER A 14 2.79 8.78 -48.51
N LEU A 15 1.59 8.38 -48.97
CA LEU A 15 1.44 7.28 -49.93
C LEU A 15 1.34 7.79 -51.36
N ASN A 16 1.86 7.01 -52.31
CA ASN A 16 1.71 7.28 -53.73
C ASN A 16 0.32 6.88 -54.23
N ASN A 17 -0.20 7.64 -55.19
CA ASN A 17 -1.48 7.35 -55.83
C ASN A 17 -1.40 6.02 -56.60
N ASP A 18 -2.51 5.29 -56.66
CA ASP A 18 -2.67 4.06 -57.44
C ASP A 18 -1.62 2.98 -57.11
N ARG A 19 -1.11 2.98 -55.86
CA ARG A 19 -0.16 1.98 -55.34
C ARG A 19 -0.74 1.22 -54.17
N LEU A 20 -0.51 -0.09 -54.17
CA LEU A 20 -0.78 -0.99 -53.07
C LEU A 20 0.54 -1.27 -52.34
N TYR A 21 0.61 -0.97 -51.05
CA TYR A 21 1.76 -1.25 -50.22
C TYR A 21 1.54 -2.59 -49.52
N LYS A 22 2.44 -3.55 -49.74
CA LYS A 22 2.42 -4.85 -49.06
C LYS A 22 3.44 -4.85 -47.93
N LEU A 23 2.94 -4.94 -46.71
CA LEU A 23 3.73 -4.93 -45.49
C LEU A 23 3.60 -6.26 -44.74
N THR A 24 4.59 -6.57 -43.92
CA THR A 24 4.48 -7.63 -42.90
C THR A 24 4.38 -6.99 -41.54
N TYR A 25 3.40 -7.40 -40.75
CA TYR A 25 3.21 -6.97 -39.37
C TYR A 25 3.41 -8.13 -38.41
N SER A 26 4.11 -7.85 -37.31
CA SER A 26 4.23 -8.77 -36.20
C SER A 26 4.14 -8.00 -34.90
N THR A 27 3.39 -8.55 -33.95
CA THR A 27 3.41 -8.09 -32.56
C THR A 27 3.58 -9.27 -31.63
N GLU A 28 4.42 -9.09 -30.62
CA GLU A 28 4.73 -10.11 -29.64
C GLU A 28 4.78 -9.50 -28.24
N VAL A 29 4.35 -10.28 -27.26
CA VAL A 29 4.37 -9.89 -25.86
C VAL A 29 5.13 -10.93 -25.05
N PHE A 30 5.98 -10.46 -24.14
CA PHE A 30 6.77 -11.26 -23.23
C PHE A 30 6.47 -10.86 -21.80
N LEU A 31 6.28 -11.85 -20.94
CA LEU A 31 6.18 -11.69 -19.49
C LEU A 31 7.39 -12.38 -18.86
N ASP A 32 8.14 -11.63 -18.06
CA ASP A 32 9.36 -12.09 -17.39
C ASP A 32 9.38 -11.68 -15.91
N ARG A 33 10.18 -12.37 -15.10
CA ARG A 33 10.44 -12.07 -13.68
C ARG A 33 11.46 -10.94 -13.47
N GLY A 34 11.89 -10.26 -14.54
CA GLY A 34 12.71 -9.05 -14.45
C GLY A 34 14.16 -9.28 -14.00
N LYS A 35 14.73 -10.49 -14.17
CA LYS A 35 16.11 -10.82 -13.80
C LYS A 35 17.17 -10.51 -14.88
N GLY A 36 16.82 -9.69 -15.87
CA GLY A 36 17.74 -9.19 -16.90
C GLY A 36 18.08 -10.17 -18.03
N LYS A 37 17.77 -11.47 -17.89
CA LYS A 37 17.91 -12.47 -18.96
C LYS A 37 16.55 -13.14 -19.25
N GLN A 38 16.09 -13.05 -20.50
CA GLN A 38 14.79 -13.57 -21.00
C GLN A 38 14.70 -15.10 -21.12
N GLU A 39 15.53 -15.86 -20.42
CA GLU A 39 15.81 -17.29 -20.70
C GLU A 39 14.63 -18.27 -20.40
N ASP A 40 13.51 -17.83 -19.79
CA ASP A 40 12.27 -18.63 -19.68
C ASP A 40 11.00 -17.75 -19.61
N SER A 41 10.88 -16.79 -20.54
CA SER A 41 9.71 -15.91 -20.65
C SER A 41 8.50 -16.66 -21.23
N VAL A 42 7.29 -16.16 -20.91
CA VAL A 42 6.03 -16.63 -21.52
C VAL A 42 5.40 -15.52 -22.35
N GLY A 43 4.66 -15.90 -23.38
CA GLY A 43 4.10 -14.94 -24.32
C GLY A 43 3.54 -15.59 -25.57
N TYR A 44 3.08 -14.75 -26.49
CA TYR A 44 2.62 -15.16 -27.83
C TYR A 44 2.93 -14.07 -28.85
N ARG A 45 3.02 -14.49 -30.12
CA ARG A 45 3.25 -13.65 -31.28
C ARG A 45 2.03 -13.71 -32.18
N ILE A 46 1.56 -12.56 -32.63
CA ILE A 46 0.56 -12.42 -33.69
C ILE A 46 1.28 -11.86 -34.91
N SER A 47 1.16 -12.52 -36.05
CA SER A 47 1.77 -12.08 -37.31
C SER A 47 0.73 -12.04 -38.42
N SER A 48 0.86 -11.09 -39.34
CA SER A 48 -0.03 -10.96 -40.49
C SER A 48 0.67 -10.26 -41.65
N ASN A 49 0.16 -10.48 -42.85
CA ASN A 49 0.40 -9.58 -43.98
C ASN A 49 -0.53 -8.37 -43.83
N VAL A 50 -0.11 -7.20 -44.27
CA VAL A 50 -0.89 -5.97 -44.19
C VAL A 50 -0.85 -5.26 -45.53
N ASP A 51 -2.03 -5.04 -46.10
CA ASP A 51 -2.21 -4.27 -47.31
C ASP A 51 -2.65 -2.85 -46.94
N VAL A 52 -1.96 -1.86 -47.49
CA VAL A 52 -2.29 -0.44 -47.29
C VAL A 52 -2.48 0.22 -48.64
N ILE A 53 -3.61 0.91 -48.81
CA ILE A 53 -3.96 1.64 -50.02
C ILE A 53 -4.42 3.05 -49.69
N LEU A 54 -4.14 3.98 -50.58
CA LEU A 54 -4.68 5.34 -50.53
C LEU A 54 -6.03 5.36 -51.27
N LEU A 55 -7.12 5.65 -50.56
CA LEU A 55 -8.46 5.71 -51.15
C LEU A 55 -8.83 7.11 -51.66
N TRP A 56 -8.39 8.14 -50.94
CA TRP A 56 -8.73 9.52 -51.25
C TRP A 56 -7.65 10.47 -50.74
N ARG A 57 -7.49 11.58 -51.45
CA ARG A 57 -6.66 12.72 -51.07
C ARG A 57 -7.45 14.00 -51.29
N ASN A 58 -7.28 14.97 -50.41
CA ASN A 58 -7.97 16.25 -50.53
C ASN A 58 -7.62 16.97 -51.85
N PRO A 59 -8.63 17.33 -52.68
CA PRO A 59 -8.40 18.08 -53.92
C PRO A 59 -7.78 19.46 -53.71
N ASP A 60 -7.91 20.04 -52.51
CA ASP A 60 -7.42 21.38 -52.19
C ASP A 60 -5.89 21.45 -51.99
N GLY A 61 -5.20 20.31 -52.05
CA GLY A 61 -3.74 20.22 -51.98
C GLY A 61 -3.15 20.21 -50.55
N ASP A 62 -4.00 20.21 -49.52
CA ASP A 62 -3.58 20.02 -48.12
C ASP A 62 -3.12 18.57 -47.87
N ASP A 63 -2.28 18.34 -46.85
CA ASP A 63 -1.86 16.99 -46.40
C ASP A 63 -3.00 16.31 -45.65
N ASP A 64 -4.03 15.93 -46.41
CA ASP A 64 -5.25 15.30 -45.95
C ASP A 64 -5.57 14.09 -46.82
N GLN A 65 -5.52 12.91 -46.21
CA GLN A 65 -5.59 11.63 -46.90
C GLN A 65 -6.39 10.58 -46.11
N LEU A 66 -7.09 9.72 -46.85
CA LEU A 66 -7.81 8.57 -46.32
C LEU A 66 -7.13 7.29 -46.81
N ILE A 67 -6.60 6.51 -45.87
CA ILE A 67 -5.98 5.22 -46.16
C ILE A 67 -6.87 4.08 -45.68
N GLN A 68 -6.81 2.95 -46.39
CA GLN A 68 -7.39 1.69 -45.95
C GLN A 68 -6.28 0.71 -45.57
N ILE A 69 -6.45 0.06 -44.42
CA ILE A 69 -5.50 -0.91 -43.87
C ILE A 69 -6.23 -2.24 -43.73
N THR A 70 -5.65 -3.31 -44.27
CA THR A 70 -6.26 -4.65 -44.25
C THR A 70 -5.26 -5.68 -43.74
N MET A 71 -5.61 -6.44 -42.71
CA MET A 71 -4.80 -7.56 -42.23
C MET A 71 -5.17 -8.85 -42.96
N LYS A 72 -4.18 -9.59 -43.43
CA LYS A 72 -4.32 -10.87 -44.14
C LYS A 72 -3.42 -11.92 -43.49
N ASP A 73 -3.75 -13.19 -43.71
CA ASP A 73 -2.92 -14.33 -43.29
C ASP A 73 -2.51 -14.27 -41.80
N VAL A 74 -3.47 -13.90 -40.94
CA VAL A 74 -3.21 -13.78 -39.50
C VAL A 74 -2.87 -15.15 -38.92
N ASN A 75 -1.72 -15.22 -38.25
CA ASN A 75 -1.26 -16.39 -37.52
C ASN A 75 -0.92 -16.03 -36.06
N VAL A 76 -1.01 -17.03 -35.18
CA VAL A 76 -0.65 -16.89 -33.76
C VAL A 76 0.29 -18.00 -33.35
N GLU A 77 1.42 -17.62 -32.78
CA GLU A 77 2.55 -18.51 -32.53
C GLU A 77 3.09 -18.33 -31.11
N ASN A 78 3.85 -19.33 -30.64
CA ASN A 78 4.60 -19.21 -29.40
C ASN A 78 5.84 -18.33 -29.62
N VAL A 79 6.13 -17.44 -28.69
CA VAL A 79 7.41 -16.72 -28.65
C VAL A 79 8.57 -17.59 -28.14
N ASN A 80 8.27 -18.65 -27.40
CA ASN A 80 9.26 -19.55 -26.82
C ASN A 80 9.39 -20.80 -27.71
N GLU A 81 10.53 -20.91 -28.39
CA GLU A 81 10.85 -21.98 -29.34
C GLU A 81 10.95 -23.37 -28.68
N GLN A 82 11.24 -23.42 -27.37
CA GLN A 82 11.44 -24.68 -26.62
C GLN A 82 10.13 -25.36 -26.18
N ARG A 83 8.96 -24.83 -26.59
CA ARG A 83 7.66 -25.38 -26.14
C ARG A 83 7.31 -26.74 -26.75
N GLY A 84 7.80 -27.05 -27.95
CA GLY A 84 7.64 -28.36 -28.61
C GLY A 84 6.23 -28.93 -28.49
N GLU A 85 6.11 -30.12 -27.89
CA GLU A 85 4.83 -30.83 -27.71
C GLU A 85 3.84 -30.15 -26.74
N LYS A 86 4.33 -29.29 -25.84
CA LYS A 86 3.51 -28.58 -24.85
C LYS A 86 2.95 -27.26 -25.39
N SER A 87 3.11 -26.99 -26.69
CA SER A 87 2.54 -25.80 -27.34
C SER A 87 1.01 -25.89 -27.37
N ILE A 88 0.36 -24.79 -26.98
CA ILE A 88 -1.09 -24.63 -27.00
C ILE A 88 -1.67 -24.50 -28.43
N PHE A 89 -0.79 -24.25 -29.42
CA PHE A 89 -1.13 -24.04 -30.83
C PHE A 89 -0.84 -25.27 -31.71
N LYS A 90 -0.17 -26.31 -31.18
CA LYS A 90 0.14 -27.54 -31.93
C LYS A 90 -1.14 -28.17 -32.50
N GLY A 91 -1.16 -28.41 -33.82
CA GLY A 91 -2.28 -29.03 -34.53
C GLY A 91 -3.55 -28.16 -34.67
N LYS A 92 -3.48 -26.86 -34.38
CA LYS A 92 -4.61 -25.94 -34.51
C LYS A 92 -4.35 -24.90 -35.59
N ASN A 93 -5.33 -24.70 -36.47
CA ASN A 93 -5.30 -23.64 -37.46
C ASN A 93 -5.82 -22.32 -36.84
N PRO A 94 -5.49 -21.14 -37.39
CA PRO A 94 -5.92 -19.84 -36.85
C PRO A 94 -7.42 -19.71 -36.53
N PRO A 95 -8.37 -20.24 -37.36
CA PRO A 95 -9.80 -20.19 -37.03
C PRO A 95 -10.18 -20.96 -35.77
N LYS A 96 -9.42 -22.01 -35.40
CA LYS A 96 -9.63 -22.78 -34.17
C LYS A 96 -9.00 -22.09 -32.94
N ILE A 97 -8.05 -21.18 -33.15
CA ILE A 97 -7.35 -20.46 -32.06
C ILE A 97 -8.12 -19.19 -31.70
N ILE A 98 -8.41 -18.33 -32.68
CA ILE A 98 -9.04 -17.02 -32.46
C ILE A 98 -10.57 -17.10 -32.50
N ARG A 99 -11.14 -18.20 -33.01
CA ARG A 99 -12.53 -18.37 -33.49
C ARG A 99 -12.75 -17.76 -34.86
N LYS A 100 -13.69 -18.33 -35.62
CA LYS A 100 -13.93 -17.96 -37.02
C LYS A 100 -14.43 -16.52 -37.15
N GLU A 101 -15.41 -16.14 -36.33
CA GLU A 101 -16.02 -14.80 -36.37
C GLU A 101 -15.01 -13.71 -36.01
N ASN A 102 -14.16 -13.98 -35.02
CA ASN A 102 -13.12 -13.05 -34.59
C ASN A 102 -11.99 -12.90 -35.63
N LEU A 103 -11.64 -13.99 -36.32
CA LEU A 103 -10.66 -13.96 -37.40
C LEU A 103 -11.18 -13.17 -38.61
N GLU A 104 -12.44 -13.40 -38.99
CA GLU A 104 -13.11 -12.62 -40.04
C GLU A 104 -13.15 -11.13 -39.68
N ALA A 105 -13.52 -10.79 -38.44
CA ALA A 105 -13.50 -9.40 -37.96
C ALA A 105 -12.09 -8.78 -38.00
N LEU A 106 -11.05 -9.52 -37.62
CA LEU A 106 -9.66 -9.01 -37.64
C LEU A 106 -9.16 -8.79 -39.08
N GLN A 107 -9.64 -9.57 -40.05
CA GLN A 107 -9.29 -9.45 -41.46
C GLN A 107 -10.12 -8.41 -42.21
N ARG A 108 -11.22 -7.90 -41.62
CA ARG A 108 -11.98 -6.80 -42.21
C ARG A 108 -11.14 -5.52 -42.26
N PRO A 109 -11.19 -4.78 -43.37
CA PRO A 109 -10.46 -3.53 -43.54
C PRO A 109 -10.92 -2.46 -42.55
N VAL A 110 -10.01 -1.55 -42.23
CA VAL A 110 -10.28 -0.33 -41.47
C VAL A 110 -9.81 0.89 -42.24
N LEU A 111 -10.45 2.03 -42.01
CA LEU A 111 -10.08 3.30 -42.64
C LEU A 111 -9.47 4.24 -41.61
N LEU A 112 -8.39 4.91 -42.02
CA LEU A 112 -7.72 5.90 -41.19
C LEU A 112 -7.66 7.23 -41.94
N HIS A 113 -8.27 8.25 -41.36
CA HIS A 113 -8.22 9.61 -41.87
C HIS A 113 -7.04 10.34 -41.23
N LEU A 114 -6.04 10.69 -42.03
CA LEU A 114 -4.82 11.36 -41.60
C LEU A 114 -4.80 12.78 -42.13
N VAL A 115 -4.56 13.74 -41.24
CA VAL A 115 -4.41 15.16 -41.53
C VAL A 115 -3.08 15.61 -40.94
N HIS A 116 -2.18 16.14 -41.77
CA HIS A 116 -0.81 16.55 -41.37
C HIS A 116 -0.03 15.40 -40.68
N GLY A 117 -0.24 14.17 -41.14
CA GLY A 117 0.36 12.97 -40.53
C GLY A 117 -0.23 12.49 -39.20
N LYS A 118 -1.28 13.16 -38.70
CA LYS A 118 -1.95 12.84 -37.43
C LYS A 118 -3.32 12.22 -37.67
N VAL A 119 -3.76 11.32 -36.80
CA VAL A 119 -5.08 10.69 -36.89
C VAL A 119 -6.15 11.73 -36.57
N LYS A 120 -7.03 11.97 -37.55
CA LYS A 120 -8.22 12.79 -37.39
C LYS A 120 -9.42 11.96 -36.97
N GLU A 121 -9.64 10.82 -37.63
CA GLU A 121 -10.75 9.91 -37.37
C GLU A 121 -10.37 8.47 -37.76
N PHE A 122 -10.93 7.49 -37.05
CA PHE A 122 -10.76 6.06 -37.32
C PHE A 122 -12.11 5.42 -37.63
N TYR A 123 -12.20 4.62 -38.69
CA TYR A 123 -13.45 3.98 -39.09
C TYR A 123 -13.30 2.45 -39.13
N SER A 124 -14.24 1.77 -38.51
CA SER A 124 -14.38 0.31 -38.56
C SER A 124 -15.85 -0.08 -38.66
N TYR A 125 -16.11 -1.38 -38.78
CA TYR A 125 -17.44 -1.95 -38.73
C TYR A 125 -17.96 -1.97 -37.28
N PRO A 126 -19.24 -1.62 -37.04
CA PRO A 126 -19.85 -1.77 -35.73
C PRO A 126 -20.06 -3.25 -35.37
N ASN A 127 -20.20 -3.54 -34.07
CA ASN A 127 -20.44 -4.90 -33.51
C ASN A 127 -19.27 -5.88 -33.63
N GLU A 128 -18.04 -5.40 -33.71
CA GLU A 128 -16.86 -6.25 -33.59
C GLU A 128 -16.46 -6.43 -32.11
N PRO A 129 -15.84 -7.57 -31.74
CA PRO A 129 -15.33 -7.75 -30.39
C PRO A 129 -14.24 -6.71 -30.07
N VAL A 130 -14.37 -6.04 -28.92
CA VAL A 130 -13.47 -4.96 -28.49
C VAL A 130 -11.98 -5.35 -28.52
N ALA A 131 -11.65 -6.57 -28.11
CA ALA A 131 -10.27 -7.07 -28.14
C ALA A 131 -9.68 -7.11 -29.58
N ILE A 132 -10.51 -7.43 -30.57
CA ILE A 132 -10.13 -7.48 -31.99
C ILE A 132 -10.01 -6.07 -32.57
N GLU A 133 -10.95 -5.18 -32.24
CA GLU A 133 -10.84 -3.76 -32.60
C GLU A 133 -9.59 -3.12 -32.02
N ASN A 134 -9.21 -3.44 -30.77
CA ASN A 134 -8.01 -2.89 -30.15
C ASN A 134 -6.73 -3.33 -30.88
N LEU A 135 -6.65 -4.56 -31.39
CA LEU A 135 -5.54 -5.00 -32.24
C LEU A 135 -5.45 -4.17 -33.53
N LYS A 136 -6.60 -3.89 -34.16
CA LYS A 136 -6.67 -3.04 -35.35
C LYS A 136 -6.28 -1.59 -35.05
N ARG A 137 -6.74 -1.03 -33.93
CA ARG A 137 -6.33 0.29 -33.40
C ARG A 137 -4.81 0.35 -33.14
N GLY A 138 -4.23 -0.71 -32.57
CA GLY A 138 -2.79 -0.81 -32.31
C GLY A 138 -1.94 -0.78 -33.58
N LEU A 139 -2.37 -1.48 -34.64
CA LEU A 139 -1.74 -1.41 -35.96
C LEU A 139 -1.92 -0.02 -36.60
N ALA A 140 -3.15 0.51 -36.62
CA ALA A 140 -3.45 1.82 -37.19
C ALA A 140 -2.67 2.96 -36.52
N SER A 141 -2.43 2.87 -35.21
CA SER A 141 -1.66 3.85 -34.43
C SER A 141 -0.20 3.98 -34.88
N LEU A 142 0.38 2.96 -35.53
CA LEU A 142 1.75 3.03 -36.05
C LEU A 142 1.88 4.00 -37.23
N PHE A 143 0.80 4.24 -37.98
CA PHE A 143 0.78 5.14 -39.13
C PHE A 143 0.73 6.62 -38.72
N GLN A 144 0.49 6.92 -37.43
CA GLN A 144 0.57 8.27 -36.90
C GLN A 144 2.02 8.65 -36.58
N MET A 145 2.59 9.57 -37.37
CA MET A 145 3.97 10.00 -37.19
C MET A 145 4.20 11.47 -37.56
N GLN A 146 5.44 11.93 -37.39
CA GLN A 146 5.90 13.23 -37.83
C GLN A 146 7.38 13.13 -38.19
N LEU A 147 7.78 13.75 -39.29
CA LEU A 147 9.16 13.68 -39.80
C LEU A 147 10.11 14.67 -39.10
N SER A 148 9.57 15.74 -38.51
CA SER A 148 10.35 16.78 -37.81
C SER A 148 10.46 16.52 -36.31
N SER A 149 11.56 16.96 -35.72
CA SER A 149 11.74 16.96 -34.26
C SER A 149 10.77 17.92 -33.58
N GLY A 150 10.23 17.53 -32.43
CA GLY A 150 9.32 18.37 -31.65
C GLY A 150 8.56 17.59 -30.59
N THR A 151 7.90 18.32 -29.70
CA THR A 151 7.03 17.74 -28.66
C THR A 151 5.59 18.17 -28.90
N THR A 152 4.66 17.22 -28.93
CA THR A 152 3.23 17.47 -29.13
C THR A 152 2.40 16.49 -28.31
N ASN A 153 1.11 16.78 -28.13
CA ASN A 153 0.15 15.81 -27.64
C ASN A 153 -0.50 15.09 -28.82
N GLU A 154 -0.74 13.80 -28.63
CA GLU A 154 -1.27 12.89 -29.65
C GLU A 154 -2.28 11.93 -29.05
N VAL A 155 -3.35 11.68 -29.79
CA VAL A 155 -4.34 10.66 -29.47
C VAL A 155 -4.06 9.43 -30.30
N ASP A 156 -3.83 8.29 -29.66
CA ASP A 156 -3.72 6.99 -30.30
C ASP A 156 -4.32 5.90 -29.39
N ILE A 157 -4.04 4.62 -29.67
CA ILE A 157 -4.48 3.49 -28.84
C ILE A 157 -4.23 3.68 -27.33
N SER A 158 -3.14 4.38 -26.96
CA SER A 158 -2.76 4.60 -25.55
C SER A 158 -3.52 5.76 -24.88
N GLY A 159 -4.38 6.49 -25.61
CA GLY A 159 -5.07 7.68 -25.12
C GLY A 159 -4.42 8.99 -25.60
N ASP A 160 -4.72 10.10 -24.92
CA ASP A 160 -4.09 11.41 -25.17
C ASP A 160 -2.79 11.52 -24.37
N CYS A 161 -1.64 11.42 -25.06
CA CYS A 161 -0.32 11.33 -24.46
C CYS A 161 0.61 12.42 -24.97
N LYS A 162 1.55 12.86 -24.12
CA LYS A 162 2.67 13.70 -24.55
C LYS A 162 3.72 12.86 -25.28
N VAL A 163 4.06 13.26 -26.50
CA VAL A 163 4.97 12.57 -27.39
C VAL A 163 6.12 13.49 -27.79
N THR A 164 7.34 12.94 -27.85
CA THR A 164 8.53 13.64 -28.33
C THR A 164 9.11 12.92 -29.55
N TYR A 165 9.31 13.66 -30.64
CA TYR A 165 9.94 13.20 -31.86
C TYR A 165 11.39 13.68 -31.92
N GLN A 166 12.28 12.77 -32.27
CA GLN A 166 13.70 13.02 -32.55
C GLN A 166 14.00 12.54 -33.97
N ALA A 167 14.12 13.49 -34.89
CA ALA A 167 14.47 13.22 -36.28
C ALA A 167 15.98 13.14 -36.46
N HIS A 168 16.43 12.08 -37.11
CA HIS A 168 17.79 11.84 -37.57
C HIS A 168 17.77 11.59 -39.09
N GLN A 169 18.94 11.51 -39.74
CA GLN A 169 19.04 11.35 -41.21
C GLN A 169 18.26 10.13 -41.73
N ASP A 170 18.44 8.96 -41.12
CA ASP A 170 17.85 7.70 -41.62
C ASP A 170 16.73 7.14 -40.72
N LYS A 171 16.35 7.88 -39.67
CA LYS A 171 15.33 7.43 -38.72
C LYS A 171 14.66 8.56 -37.96
N VAL A 172 13.43 8.33 -37.55
CA VAL A 172 12.73 9.17 -36.57
C VAL A 172 12.39 8.31 -35.35
N THR A 173 12.68 8.81 -34.16
CA THR A 173 12.33 8.15 -32.90
C THR A 173 11.20 8.93 -32.21
N LYS A 174 10.07 8.25 -32.01
CA LYS A 174 8.90 8.71 -31.26
C LYS A 174 8.97 8.13 -29.86
N ILE A 175 9.08 8.99 -28.85
CA ILE A 175 9.12 8.62 -27.43
C ILE A 175 7.81 9.07 -26.79
N LYS A 176 7.05 8.13 -26.22
CA LYS A 176 5.77 8.42 -25.56
C LYS A 176 5.95 8.41 -24.05
N ALA A 177 5.54 9.49 -23.39
CA ALA A 177 5.53 9.59 -21.94
C ALA A 177 4.25 8.95 -21.38
N LEU A 178 4.31 7.66 -21.04
CA LEU A 178 3.13 6.88 -20.63
C LEU A 178 2.45 7.43 -19.36
N ASP A 179 3.22 8.02 -18.44
CA ASP A 179 2.69 8.63 -17.21
C ASP A 179 1.83 9.89 -17.48
N SER A 180 1.92 10.46 -18.69
CA SER A 180 1.13 11.63 -19.10
C SER A 180 -0.16 11.28 -19.85
N CYS A 181 -0.36 9.99 -20.16
CA CYS A 181 -1.48 9.54 -20.97
C CYS A 181 -2.81 9.67 -20.22
N LYS A 182 -3.78 10.33 -20.84
CA LYS A 182 -5.15 10.41 -20.32
C LYS A 182 -5.98 9.29 -20.94
N ILE A 183 -6.25 8.26 -20.15
CA ILE A 183 -7.12 7.14 -20.49
C ILE A 183 -7.81 6.65 -19.22
N GLU A 184 -9.11 6.39 -19.29
CA GLU A 184 -9.85 5.83 -18.16
C GLU A 184 -9.47 4.35 -18.00
N ARG A 185 -8.71 4.05 -16.95
CA ARG A 185 -8.33 2.69 -16.57
C ARG A 185 -8.44 2.53 -15.07
N SER A 186 -8.82 1.31 -14.67
CA SER A 186 -8.85 0.95 -13.26
C SER A 186 -7.43 0.71 -12.76
N GLY A 187 -7.15 1.19 -11.56
CA GLY A 187 -5.86 0.95 -10.92
C GLY A 187 -5.72 1.74 -9.64
N PHE A 188 -4.92 1.20 -8.75
CA PHE A 188 -4.60 1.84 -7.48
C PHE A 188 -3.22 1.39 -7.02
N THR A 189 -2.56 2.28 -6.30
CA THR A 189 -1.30 2.01 -5.63
C THR A 189 -1.27 2.82 -4.35
N THR A 190 -0.70 2.25 -3.29
CA THR A 190 -0.51 3.01 -2.04
C THR A 190 0.51 4.13 -2.24
N SER A 191 0.27 5.28 -1.59
CA SER A 191 1.22 6.39 -1.54
C SER A 191 2.39 6.13 -0.57
N ASN A 192 2.27 5.15 0.31
CA ASN A 192 3.33 4.77 1.23
C ASN A 192 4.47 4.08 0.48
N GLN A 193 5.64 4.71 0.45
CA GLN A 193 6.83 4.17 -0.23
C GLN A 193 7.30 2.82 0.32
N VAL A 194 7.12 2.53 1.61
CA VAL A 194 7.57 1.27 2.22
C VAL A 194 6.73 0.10 1.71
N LEU A 195 5.42 0.27 1.65
CA LEU A 195 4.45 -0.75 1.21
C LEU A 195 4.12 -0.65 -0.28
N GLY A 196 4.74 0.29 -1.00
CA GLY A 196 4.45 0.60 -2.39
C GLY A 196 5.12 -0.33 -3.40
N VAL A 197 4.64 -0.23 -4.63
CA VAL A 197 5.23 -0.86 -5.81
C VAL A 197 5.72 0.25 -6.74
N THR A 198 7.01 0.24 -7.06
CA THR A 198 7.56 1.16 -8.06
C THR A 198 7.37 0.55 -9.44
N SER A 199 6.70 1.27 -10.33
CA SER A 199 6.57 0.93 -11.74
C SER A 199 7.35 1.91 -12.61
N LYS A 200 7.88 1.40 -13.73
CA LYS A 200 8.54 2.20 -14.77
C LYS A 200 8.02 1.74 -16.12
N ALA A 201 7.46 2.67 -16.87
CA ALA A 201 6.90 2.43 -18.19
C ALA A 201 7.68 3.21 -19.25
N THR A 202 8.01 2.58 -20.37
CA THR A 202 8.66 3.22 -21.51
C THR A 202 8.05 2.73 -22.80
N SER A 203 7.69 3.64 -23.71
CA SER A 203 7.24 3.31 -25.07
C SER A 203 8.06 4.11 -26.08
N VAL A 204 8.76 3.39 -26.95
CA VAL A 204 9.64 3.95 -27.98
C VAL A 204 9.28 3.33 -29.31
N THR A 205 8.98 4.16 -30.31
CA THR A 205 8.73 3.73 -31.69
C THR A 205 9.78 4.35 -32.61
N THR A 206 10.50 3.53 -33.36
CA THR A 206 11.53 3.93 -34.31
C THR A 206 11.05 3.69 -35.73
N TYR A 207 10.98 4.75 -36.52
CA TYR A 207 10.66 4.75 -37.93
C TYR A 207 11.97 4.78 -38.72
N LYS A 208 12.24 3.77 -39.54
CA LYS A 208 13.37 3.76 -40.48
C LYS A 208 12.94 4.43 -41.78
N ILE A 209 13.76 5.37 -42.24
CA ILE A 209 13.49 6.19 -43.41
C ILE A 209 14.55 5.88 -44.47
N GLU A 210 14.10 5.63 -45.69
CA GLU A 210 14.94 5.46 -46.88
C GLU A 210 14.33 6.30 -48.01
N ASP A 211 15.12 7.13 -48.68
CA ASP A 211 14.66 8.05 -49.73
C ASP A 211 13.46 8.93 -49.32
N SER A 212 13.44 9.39 -48.06
CA SER A 212 12.34 10.16 -47.45
C SER A 212 11.02 9.38 -47.25
N PHE A 213 11.00 8.07 -47.46
CA PHE A 213 9.85 7.18 -47.18
C PHE A 213 10.10 6.27 -45.99
N VAL A 214 9.03 5.95 -45.24
CA VAL A 214 9.11 5.01 -44.13
C VAL A 214 9.09 3.58 -44.67
N ILE A 215 10.19 2.85 -44.49
CA ILE A 215 10.32 1.45 -44.92
C ILE A 215 10.03 0.46 -43.79
N ALA A 216 10.24 0.85 -42.53
CA ALA A 216 9.99 -0.02 -41.39
C ALA A 216 9.68 0.76 -40.11
N VAL A 217 8.85 0.17 -39.24
CA VAL A 217 8.48 0.71 -37.94
C VAL A 217 8.73 -0.36 -36.87
N PHE A 218 9.48 0.01 -35.84
CA PHE A 218 9.79 -0.84 -34.69
C PHE A 218 9.31 -0.16 -33.42
N ALA A 219 8.29 -0.69 -32.76
CA ALA A 219 7.85 -0.21 -31.46
C ALA A 219 8.24 -1.21 -30.36
N GLU A 220 8.80 -0.69 -29.27
CA GLU A 220 9.05 -1.46 -28.05
C GLU A 220 8.45 -0.70 -26.87
N GLU A 221 7.60 -1.40 -26.13
CA GLU A 221 6.96 -0.95 -24.91
C GLU A 221 7.36 -1.87 -23.77
N THR A 222 7.86 -1.28 -22.68
CA THR A 222 8.34 -2.01 -21.50
C THR A 222 7.65 -1.46 -20.26
N HIS A 223 7.05 -2.36 -19.46
CA HIS A 223 6.51 -2.07 -18.14
C HIS A 223 7.23 -2.94 -17.11
N ALA A 224 8.09 -2.32 -16.33
CA ALA A 224 8.82 -2.99 -15.26
C ALA A 224 8.26 -2.56 -13.90
N PHE A 225 8.10 -3.52 -12.99
CA PHE A 225 7.66 -3.24 -11.64
C PHE A 225 8.51 -3.95 -10.60
N ARG A 226 8.55 -3.37 -9.40
CA ARG A 226 9.28 -3.92 -8.26
C ARG A 226 8.58 -3.54 -6.96
N MET A 227 8.41 -4.52 -6.07
CA MET A 227 7.97 -4.24 -4.70
C MET A 227 9.09 -3.53 -3.92
N ASN A 228 8.77 -2.41 -3.27
CA ASN A 228 9.77 -1.59 -2.60
C ASN A 228 10.36 -2.30 -1.38
N PHE A 229 9.50 -2.90 -0.54
CA PHE A 229 9.89 -3.68 0.64
C PHE A 229 10.82 -4.85 0.28
N LEU A 230 10.49 -5.61 -0.75
CA LEU A 230 11.24 -6.79 -1.16
C LEU A 230 11.54 -6.77 -2.67
N GLN A 231 12.73 -6.28 -3.01
CA GLN A 231 13.14 -6.06 -4.39
C GLN A 231 13.25 -7.32 -5.26
N THR A 232 13.29 -8.51 -4.64
CA THR A 232 13.28 -9.78 -5.39
C THR A 232 11.94 -10.06 -6.07
N ILE A 233 10.85 -9.46 -5.58
CA ILE A 233 9.54 -9.51 -6.21
C ILE A 233 9.49 -8.39 -7.26
N ALA A 234 9.71 -8.79 -8.50
CA ALA A 234 9.70 -7.91 -9.65
C ALA A 234 9.10 -8.64 -10.87
N GLY A 235 8.65 -7.86 -11.83
CA GLY A 235 8.20 -8.38 -13.11
C GLY A 235 8.43 -7.39 -14.22
N ASN A 236 8.43 -7.89 -15.44
CA ASN A 236 8.63 -7.10 -16.64
C ASN A 236 7.70 -7.58 -17.76
N ILE A 237 7.02 -6.64 -18.39
CA ILE A 237 6.19 -6.86 -19.57
C ILE A 237 6.88 -6.15 -20.73
N VAL A 238 7.23 -6.89 -21.78
CA VAL A 238 7.82 -6.33 -22.99
C VAL A 238 6.90 -6.63 -24.16
N SER A 239 6.37 -5.59 -24.79
CA SER A 239 5.53 -5.67 -25.98
C SER A 239 6.30 -5.07 -27.15
N LYS A 240 6.41 -5.82 -28.25
CA LYS A 240 7.09 -5.39 -29.47
C LYS A 240 6.11 -5.36 -30.63
N GLN A 241 6.28 -4.39 -31.51
CA GLN A 241 5.62 -4.34 -32.81
C GLN A 241 6.66 -4.11 -33.89
N LYS A 242 6.50 -4.79 -35.01
CA LYS A 242 7.36 -4.71 -36.17
C LYS A 242 6.49 -4.64 -37.41
N LEU A 243 6.64 -3.57 -38.19
CA LEU A 243 5.95 -3.36 -39.46
C LEU A 243 7.02 -3.08 -40.53
N GLU A 244 7.09 -3.88 -41.58
CA GLU A 244 8.08 -3.73 -42.65
C GLU A 244 7.41 -3.71 -44.02
N LEU A 245 7.79 -2.75 -44.86
CA LEU A 245 7.42 -2.71 -46.27
C LEU A 245 8.20 -3.81 -47.03
N LYS A 246 7.50 -4.65 -47.79
CA LYS A 246 8.12 -5.67 -48.64
C LYS A 246 8.19 -5.24 -50.09
N THR A 247 7.08 -4.77 -50.63
CA THR A 247 6.98 -4.36 -52.03
C THR A 247 5.78 -3.42 -52.24
N THR A 248 5.72 -2.80 -53.41
CA THR A 248 4.61 -1.98 -53.85
C THR A 248 4.09 -2.48 -55.20
N GLU A 249 2.78 -2.68 -55.30
CA GLU A 249 2.08 -3.17 -56.49
C GLU A 249 1.14 -2.08 -57.05
N ALA A 250 0.54 -2.32 -58.22
CA ALA A 250 -0.52 -1.46 -58.74
C ALA A 250 -1.77 -1.57 -57.84
N GLY A 251 -2.21 -0.44 -57.31
CA GLY A 251 -3.36 -0.32 -56.42
C GLY A 251 -4.62 0.15 -57.13
N PRO A 252 -5.75 0.22 -56.41
CA PRO A 252 -6.99 0.77 -56.95
C PRO A 252 -6.87 2.28 -57.20
N ARG A 253 -7.68 2.78 -58.13
CA ARG A 253 -7.74 4.21 -58.45
C ARG A 253 -8.35 5.01 -57.29
N LEU A 254 -7.89 6.24 -57.12
CA LEU A 254 -8.45 7.18 -56.15
C LEU A 254 -9.95 7.42 -56.41
N ILE A 255 -10.71 7.48 -55.31
CA ILE A 255 -12.15 7.77 -55.35
C ILE A 255 -12.33 9.29 -55.40
N PRO A 256 -13.02 9.85 -56.41
CA PRO A 256 -13.26 11.29 -56.47
C PRO A 256 -14.30 11.71 -55.42
N GLY A 257 -14.02 12.77 -54.68
CA GLY A 257 -14.96 13.35 -53.72
C GLY A 257 -14.44 14.64 -53.11
N LYS A 258 -15.34 15.60 -52.81
CA LYS A 258 -14.98 16.84 -52.11
C LYS A 258 -14.84 16.66 -50.60
N GLN A 259 -15.52 15.67 -50.02
CA GLN A 259 -15.52 15.42 -48.58
C GLN A 259 -15.26 13.93 -48.30
N VAL A 260 -14.39 13.67 -47.32
CA VAL A 260 -14.04 12.32 -46.84
C VAL A 260 -15.28 11.50 -46.47
N ALA A 261 -16.26 12.12 -45.81
CA ALA A 261 -17.48 11.43 -45.37
C ALA A 261 -18.30 10.83 -46.54
N ALA A 262 -18.31 11.50 -47.70
CA ALA A 262 -19.00 11.00 -48.88
C ALA A 262 -18.25 9.80 -49.49
N VAL A 263 -16.92 9.85 -49.48
CA VAL A 263 -16.07 8.75 -49.94
C VAL A 263 -16.24 7.52 -49.07
N ILE A 264 -16.25 7.68 -47.75
CA ILE A 264 -16.44 6.56 -46.81
C ILE A 264 -17.78 5.86 -47.06
N LYS A 265 -18.87 6.63 -47.20
CA LYS A 265 -20.19 6.07 -47.52
C LYS A 265 -20.23 5.36 -48.88
N ALA A 266 -19.43 5.82 -49.85
CA ALA A 266 -19.33 5.20 -51.17
C ALA A 266 -18.48 3.92 -51.17
N VAL A 267 -17.49 3.82 -50.28
CA VAL A 267 -16.70 2.60 -50.07
C VAL A 267 -17.57 1.53 -49.42
N ASP A 268 -18.18 1.85 -48.27
CA ASP A 268 -19.15 1.00 -47.60
C ASP A 268 -19.96 1.84 -46.60
N SER A 269 -21.29 1.78 -46.72
CA SER A 269 -22.20 2.52 -45.85
C SER A 269 -22.24 2.00 -44.41
N GLU A 270 -21.68 0.81 -44.14
CA GLU A 270 -21.61 0.21 -42.80
C GLU A 270 -20.49 0.82 -41.93
N TYR A 271 -19.48 1.48 -42.51
CA TYR A 271 -18.44 2.13 -41.72
C TYR A 271 -19.01 3.17 -40.76
N ARG A 272 -18.49 3.17 -39.54
CA ARG A 272 -18.79 4.17 -38.51
C ARG A 272 -17.50 4.72 -37.94
N ALA A 273 -17.51 6.00 -37.58
CA ALA A 273 -16.43 6.63 -36.86
C ALA A 273 -16.38 6.05 -35.43
N LEU A 274 -15.23 5.51 -35.05
CA LEU A 274 -14.99 4.93 -33.73
C LEU A 274 -13.74 5.55 -33.11
N PRO A 275 -13.65 5.67 -31.78
CA PRO A 275 -12.45 6.17 -31.13
C PRO A 275 -11.23 5.29 -31.45
N ILE A 276 -10.09 5.91 -31.78
CA ILE A 276 -8.80 5.22 -31.95
C ILE A 276 -8.23 4.72 -30.61
N VAL A 277 -8.67 5.32 -29.50
CA VAL A 277 -8.26 4.97 -28.14
C VAL A 277 -8.74 3.57 -27.79
N GLY A 278 -7.87 2.77 -27.15
CA GLY A 278 -8.19 1.42 -26.73
C GLY A 278 -9.35 1.39 -25.75
N GLN A 279 -10.27 0.45 -25.95
CA GLN A 279 -11.45 0.28 -25.10
C GLN A 279 -11.25 -0.86 -24.12
N ASN A 280 -11.85 -0.75 -22.93
CA ASN A 280 -11.82 -1.84 -21.96
C ASN A 280 -12.74 -2.99 -22.43
N PHE A 281 -12.33 -4.22 -22.14
CA PHE A 281 -13.17 -5.39 -22.29
C PHE A 281 -13.01 -6.31 -21.09
N GLN A 282 -14.14 -6.90 -20.68
CA GLN A 282 -14.16 -7.94 -19.68
C GLN A 282 -14.12 -9.30 -20.38
N SER A 283 -13.33 -10.21 -19.82
CA SER A 283 -13.35 -11.61 -20.25
C SER A 283 -14.60 -12.28 -19.70
N GLU A 284 -15.57 -12.57 -20.57
CA GLU A 284 -16.71 -13.45 -20.21
C GLU A 284 -16.18 -14.83 -19.82
N CYS A 285 -16.22 -15.16 -18.53
CA CYS A 285 -15.85 -16.51 -18.12
C CYS A 285 -17.02 -17.47 -18.36
N LYS A 286 -16.94 -18.24 -19.44
CA LYS A 286 -17.88 -19.34 -19.70
C LYS A 286 -17.58 -20.51 -18.76
N GLY A 287 -18.50 -20.79 -17.83
CA GLY A 287 -18.40 -21.91 -16.89
C GLY A 287 -17.50 -21.66 -15.67
N CYS A 288 -17.30 -20.40 -15.27
CA CYS A 288 -16.74 -20.10 -13.95
C CYS A 288 -17.77 -20.38 -12.85
N PRO A 289 -17.33 -20.85 -11.67
CA PRO A 289 -18.20 -21.04 -10.53
C PRO A 289 -18.71 -19.70 -9.99
N SER A 290 -19.88 -19.72 -9.35
CA SER A 290 -20.44 -18.53 -8.68
C SER A 290 -19.60 -18.07 -7.48
N LEU A 291 -19.83 -16.85 -6.99
CA LEU A 291 -19.16 -16.36 -5.78
C LEU A 291 -19.41 -17.29 -4.57
N ALA A 292 -20.62 -17.84 -4.45
CA ALA A 292 -20.98 -18.78 -3.39
C ALA A 292 -20.19 -20.09 -3.47
N GLU A 293 -19.98 -20.63 -4.68
CA GLU A 293 -19.15 -21.82 -4.89
C GLU A 293 -17.66 -21.56 -4.57
N HIS A 294 -17.14 -20.41 -4.99
CA HIS A 294 -15.80 -19.96 -4.61
C HIS A 294 -15.66 -19.86 -3.09
N TRP A 295 -16.66 -19.30 -2.41
CA TRP A 295 -16.67 -19.15 -0.96
C TRP A 295 -16.73 -20.51 -0.24
N GLN A 296 -17.55 -21.45 -0.70
CA GLN A 296 -17.63 -22.81 -0.12
C GLN A 296 -16.27 -23.54 -0.12
N SER A 297 -15.43 -23.29 -1.12
CA SER A 297 -14.06 -23.81 -1.15
C SER A 297 -13.12 -23.03 -0.22
N THR A 298 -13.23 -21.69 -0.23
CA THR A 298 -12.37 -20.76 0.52
C THR A 298 -12.56 -20.91 2.03
N ARG A 299 -13.80 -21.00 2.52
CA ARG A 299 -14.13 -21.03 3.95
C ARG A 299 -13.47 -22.17 4.71
N LYS A 300 -13.16 -23.30 4.05
CA LYS A 300 -12.47 -24.45 4.65
C LYS A 300 -11.06 -24.08 5.12
N HIS A 301 -10.40 -23.16 4.43
CA HIS A 301 -9.05 -22.70 4.75
C HIS A 301 -9.02 -21.52 5.72
N LEU A 302 -10.15 -20.82 5.91
CA LEU A 302 -10.24 -19.63 6.76
C LEU A 302 -10.73 -19.91 8.19
N GLN A 303 -10.73 -21.17 8.61
CA GLN A 303 -11.05 -21.55 9.99
C GLN A 303 -10.10 -20.88 10.99
N PRO A 304 -10.56 -20.43 12.17
CA PRO A 304 -9.74 -19.71 13.16
C PRO A 304 -8.43 -20.40 13.54
N ASP A 305 -8.42 -21.74 13.56
CA ASP A 305 -7.24 -22.56 13.89
C ASP A 305 -6.22 -22.60 12.75
N ASN A 306 -6.68 -22.43 11.52
CA ASN A 306 -5.87 -22.52 10.30
C ASN A 306 -5.31 -21.16 9.84
N LEU A 307 -5.67 -20.04 10.48
CA LEU A 307 -5.22 -18.71 10.07
C LEU A 307 -3.71 -18.52 10.06
N SER A 308 -3.00 -19.30 10.88
CA SER A 308 -1.54 -19.34 10.91
C SER A 308 -0.91 -19.99 9.67
N LYS A 309 -1.69 -20.71 8.85
CA LYS A 309 -1.20 -21.40 7.67
C LYS A 309 -1.17 -20.48 6.47
N ALA A 310 -0.11 -20.62 5.67
CA ALA A 310 0.08 -20.01 4.37
C ALA A 310 -1.15 -20.08 3.43
N GLU A 311 -1.87 -21.21 3.48
CA GLU A 311 -3.03 -21.47 2.63
C GLU A 311 -4.24 -20.59 2.98
N ALA A 312 -4.38 -20.18 4.25
CA ALA A 312 -5.45 -19.28 4.69
C ALA A 312 -5.27 -17.91 4.03
N VAL A 313 -4.07 -17.34 4.15
CA VAL A 313 -3.72 -16.05 3.54
C VAL A 313 -3.84 -16.09 2.03
N ARG A 314 -3.42 -17.19 1.38
CA ARG A 314 -3.58 -17.36 -0.07
C ARG A 314 -5.05 -17.40 -0.49
N SER A 315 -5.88 -18.13 0.25
CA SER A 315 -7.32 -18.25 -0.04
C SER A 315 -8.03 -16.90 0.18
N PHE A 316 -7.64 -16.17 1.23
CA PHE A 316 -8.08 -14.80 1.50
C PHE A 316 -7.79 -13.85 0.33
N LEU A 317 -6.53 -13.77 -0.12
CA LEU A 317 -6.14 -12.92 -1.24
C LEU A 317 -6.83 -13.31 -2.55
N ALA A 318 -6.95 -14.62 -2.82
CA ALA A 318 -7.65 -15.10 -4.00
C ALA A 318 -9.15 -14.73 -3.96
N PHE A 319 -9.80 -14.84 -2.80
CA PHE A 319 -11.22 -14.53 -2.67
C PHE A 319 -11.52 -13.02 -2.83
N ILE A 320 -10.62 -12.14 -2.34
CA ILE A 320 -10.72 -10.69 -2.55
C ILE A 320 -10.82 -10.33 -4.04
N GLN A 321 -10.08 -11.01 -4.90
CA GLN A 321 -10.15 -10.75 -6.35
C GLN A 321 -11.53 -11.08 -6.94
N HIS A 322 -12.20 -12.12 -6.45
CA HIS A 322 -13.55 -12.45 -6.88
C HIS A 322 -14.56 -11.45 -6.32
N LEU A 323 -14.38 -11.01 -5.06
CA LEU A 323 -15.22 -9.98 -4.43
C LEU A 323 -15.18 -8.64 -5.17
N ARG A 324 -14.02 -8.25 -5.72
CA ARG A 324 -13.87 -7.01 -6.51
C ARG A 324 -14.72 -6.98 -7.79
N THR A 325 -15.13 -8.14 -8.29
CA THR A 325 -15.96 -8.28 -9.48
C THR A 325 -17.42 -8.64 -9.16
N ALA A 326 -17.73 -8.90 -7.88
CA ALA A 326 -19.04 -9.35 -7.46
C ALA A 326 -19.99 -8.17 -7.19
N ARG A 327 -21.29 -8.44 -7.30
CA ARG A 327 -22.35 -7.47 -7.00
C ARG A 327 -22.75 -7.49 -5.54
N ARG A 328 -23.30 -6.37 -5.07
CA ARG A 328 -23.81 -6.18 -3.71
C ARG A 328 -24.69 -7.32 -3.19
N GLU A 329 -25.66 -7.79 -3.97
CA GLU A 329 -26.63 -8.82 -3.52
C GLU A 329 -25.97 -10.17 -3.26
N GLU A 330 -25.02 -10.57 -4.13
CA GLU A 330 -24.29 -11.83 -4.01
C GLU A 330 -23.41 -11.84 -2.75
N ILE A 331 -22.73 -10.72 -2.48
CA ILE A 331 -21.91 -10.54 -1.28
C ILE A 331 -22.78 -10.61 -0.02
N LEU A 332 -23.91 -9.89 -0.01
CA LEU A 332 -24.83 -9.86 1.12
C LEU A 332 -25.45 -11.24 1.41
N GLN A 333 -25.74 -12.01 0.38
CA GLN A 333 -26.27 -13.38 0.53
C GLN A 333 -25.27 -14.29 1.25
N ILE A 334 -23.98 -14.19 0.89
CA ILE A 334 -22.92 -14.98 1.53
C ILE A 334 -22.73 -14.57 3.00
N LEU A 335 -22.72 -13.27 3.29
CA LEU A 335 -22.61 -12.74 4.66
C LEU A 335 -23.74 -13.26 5.56
N LYS A 336 -24.98 -13.28 5.06
CA LYS A 336 -26.15 -13.75 5.82
C LYS A 336 -26.18 -15.26 6.04
N ALA A 337 -25.56 -16.04 5.16
CA ALA A 337 -25.61 -17.50 5.20
C ALA A 337 -24.47 -18.16 6.00
N GLU A 338 -23.44 -17.40 6.39
CA GLU A 338 -22.23 -17.96 7.01
C GLU A 338 -22.37 -18.19 8.52
N SER A 339 -21.59 -19.15 9.04
CA SER A 339 -21.51 -19.45 10.47
C SER A 339 -20.73 -18.40 11.25
N LYS A 340 -21.05 -18.26 12.55
CA LYS A 340 -20.42 -17.26 13.44
C LYS A 340 -18.89 -17.40 13.57
N GLU A 341 -18.33 -18.59 13.34
CA GLU A 341 -16.90 -18.86 13.53
C GLU A 341 -16.02 -18.30 12.40
N VAL A 342 -16.49 -18.37 11.15
CA VAL A 342 -15.74 -17.93 9.95
C VAL A 342 -16.17 -16.53 9.50
N LEU A 343 -17.31 -16.05 9.98
CA LEU A 343 -17.84 -14.74 9.65
C LEU A 343 -16.85 -13.59 9.88
N PRO A 344 -16.03 -13.52 10.96
CA PRO A 344 -15.03 -12.45 11.10
C PRO A 344 -14.03 -12.38 9.94
N GLN A 345 -13.58 -13.53 9.43
CA GLN A 345 -12.64 -13.64 8.31
C GLN A 345 -13.29 -13.23 6.98
N LEU A 346 -14.58 -13.53 6.83
CA LEU A 346 -15.36 -13.06 5.69
C LEU A 346 -15.51 -11.53 5.73
N VAL A 347 -15.76 -10.95 6.90
CA VAL A 347 -15.79 -9.49 7.09
C VAL A 347 -14.44 -8.86 6.73
N ASP A 348 -13.32 -9.45 7.17
CA ASP A 348 -11.98 -9.00 6.78
C ASP A 348 -11.83 -8.97 5.25
N ALA A 349 -12.29 -10.02 4.55
CA ALA A 349 -12.17 -10.14 3.09
C ALA A 349 -13.08 -9.18 2.31
N VAL A 350 -14.35 -9.07 2.70
CA VAL A 350 -15.33 -8.16 2.06
C VAL A 350 -14.88 -6.72 2.22
N THR A 351 -14.44 -6.33 3.41
CA THR A 351 -13.96 -4.96 3.65
C THR A 351 -12.66 -4.67 2.90
N SER A 352 -11.77 -5.66 2.77
CA SER A 352 -10.51 -5.53 2.02
C SER A 352 -10.72 -5.41 0.49
N ALA A 353 -11.89 -5.80 -0.03
CA ALA A 353 -12.20 -5.68 -1.45
C ALA A 353 -12.22 -4.23 -1.93
N GLN A 354 -12.65 -3.29 -1.07
CA GLN A 354 -12.60 -1.84 -1.29
C GLN A 354 -13.35 -1.38 -2.57
N THR A 355 -14.49 -2.00 -2.87
CA THR A 355 -15.42 -1.54 -3.93
C THR A 355 -16.70 -0.97 -3.32
N SER A 356 -17.39 -0.09 -4.04
CA SER A 356 -18.68 0.49 -3.59
C SER A 356 -19.72 -0.60 -3.27
N ASP A 357 -19.86 -1.61 -4.14
CA ASP A 357 -20.73 -2.77 -3.90
C ASP A 357 -20.39 -3.55 -2.62
N SER A 358 -19.09 -3.76 -2.35
CA SER A 358 -18.64 -4.48 -1.15
C SER A 358 -18.86 -3.67 0.13
N LEU A 359 -18.67 -2.35 0.06
CA LEU A 359 -18.89 -1.43 1.17
C LEU A 359 -20.38 -1.34 1.53
N ASP A 360 -21.25 -1.17 0.54
CA ASP A 360 -22.70 -1.15 0.74
C ASP A 360 -23.20 -2.47 1.33
N ALA A 361 -22.74 -3.61 0.81
CA ALA A 361 -23.14 -4.92 1.31
C ALA A 361 -22.76 -5.12 2.79
N ILE A 362 -21.56 -4.71 3.20
CA ILE A 362 -21.13 -4.87 4.60
C ILE A 362 -21.82 -3.86 5.53
N LEU A 363 -22.06 -2.63 5.09
CA LEU A 363 -22.76 -1.60 5.88
C LEU A 363 -24.24 -1.92 6.11
N ASP A 364 -24.87 -2.64 5.18
CA ASP A 364 -26.24 -3.16 5.30
C ASP A 364 -26.32 -4.41 6.17
N PHE A 365 -25.25 -5.21 6.21
CA PHE A 365 -25.15 -6.39 7.06
C PHE A 365 -24.90 -6.04 8.53
N LEU A 366 -24.05 -5.04 8.80
CA LEU A 366 -23.66 -4.65 10.16
C LEU A 366 -24.65 -3.68 10.79
N ASP A 367 -25.29 -4.11 11.87
CA ASP A 367 -26.11 -3.24 12.71
C ASP A 367 -25.32 -2.69 13.90
N PHE A 368 -24.91 -1.42 13.79
CA PHE A 368 -24.16 -0.69 14.82
C PHE A 368 -24.98 -0.39 16.09
N LYS A 369 -26.31 -0.60 16.06
CA LYS A 369 -27.17 -0.45 17.23
C LYS A 369 -27.21 -1.70 18.12
N SER A 370 -26.76 -2.83 17.58
CA SER A 370 -26.81 -4.12 18.25
C SER A 370 -25.49 -4.47 18.93
N ASP A 371 -25.57 -4.88 20.20
CA ASP A 371 -24.43 -5.36 20.98
C ASP A 371 -24.03 -6.81 20.66
N SER A 372 -24.84 -7.53 19.87
CA SER A 372 -24.55 -8.93 19.52
C SER A 372 -23.50 -9.09 18.42
N SER A 373 -23.13 -7.99 17.72
CA SER A 373 -22.23 -8.00 16.56
C SER A 373 -20.95 -7.18 16.74
N VAL A 374 -20.61 -6.82 17.99
CA VAL A 374 -19.45 -5.97 18.35
C VAL A 374 -18.14 -6.45 17.71
N ILE A 375 -17.87 -7.77 17.74
CA ILE A 375 -16.65 -8.35 17.16
C ILE A 375 -16.57 -8.07 15.65
N LEU A 376 -17.69 -8.20 14.92
CA LEU A 376 -17.72 -8.00 13.47
C LEU A 376 -17.61 -6.52 13.11
N GLN A 377 -18.24 -5.65 13.90
CA GLN A 377 -18.11 -4.20 13.77
C GLN A 377 -16.65 -3.78 13.96
N GLU A 378 -15.97 -4.32 14.97
CA GLU A 378 -14.56 -4.04 15.22
C GLU A 378 -13.65 -4.54 14.08
N ARG A 379 -13.87 -5.75 13.55
CA ARG A 379 -13.16 -6.27 12.37
C ARG A 379 -13.31 -5.37 11.15
N PHE A 380 -14.54 -4.98 10.84
CA PHE A 380 -14.84 -4.06 9.75
C PHE A 380 -14.07 -2.73 9.92
N LEU A 381 -14.11 -2.13 11.12
CA LEU A 381 -13.45 -0.85 11.37
C LEU A 381 -11.92 -0.96 11.28
N TYR A 382 -11.31 -2.00 11.83
CA TYR A 382 -9.86 -2.20 11.68
C TYR A 382 -9.46 -2.46 10.22
N ALA A 383 -10.23 -3.26 9.48
CA ALA A 383 -9.99 -3.46 8.05
C ALA A 383 -10.08 -2.13 7.27
N CYS A 384 -11.03 -1.26 7.59
CA CYS A 384 -11.09 0.10 7.05
C CYS A 384 -9.83 0.93 7.41
N GLY A 385 -9.34 0.80 8.65
CA GLY A 385 -8.07 1.43 9.07
C GLY A 385 -6.88 0.97 8.24
N PHE A 386 -6.83 -0.32 7.90
CA PHE A 386 -5.76 -0.92 7.09
C PHE A 386 -5.98 -0.82 5.57
N ALA A 387 -7.10 -0.24 5.11
CA ALA A 387 -7.41 -0.07 3.69
C ALA A 387 -6.22 0.51 2.91
N SER A 388 -5.86 -0.17 1.82
CA SER A 388 -4.67 0.13 1.02
C SER A 388 -4.84 1.41 0.17
N HIS A 389 -6.07 1.68 -0.28
CA HIS A 389 -6.42 2.82 -1.14
C HIS A 389 -7.79 3.39 -0.72
N PRO A 390 -7.92 3.97 0.50
CA PRO A 390 -9.20 4.51 0.95
C PRO A 390 -9.63 5.70 0.11
N ASP A 391 -10.95 5.87 -0.06
CA ASP A 391 -11.57 6.93 -0.83
C ASP A 391 -12.48 7.83 0.03
N GLU A 392 -13.08 8.85 -0.61
CA GLU A 392 -13.99 9.77 0.08
C GLU A 392 -15.31 9.08 0.48
N GLU A 393 -15.75 8.07 -0.27
CA GLU A 393 -16.98 7.31 -0.02
C GLU A 393 -16.90 6.55 1.31
N LEU A 394 -15.79 5.83 1.53
CA LEU A 394 -15.53 5.15 2.79
C LEU A 394 -15.54 6.12 3.98
N LEU A 395 -14.83 7.25 3.88
CA LEU A 395 -14.82 8.24 4.96
C LEU A 395 -16.22 8.81 5.23
N ARG A 396 -17.00 9.10 4.17
CA ARG A 396 -18.38 9.59 4.30
C ARG A 396 -19.28 8.57 5.00
N ALA A 397 -19.12 7.29 4.70
CA ALA A 397 -19.85 6.21 5.37
C ALA A 397 -19.50 6.14 6.87
N LEU A 398 -18.22 6.27 7.25
CA LEU A 398 -17.84 6.28 8.65
C LEU A 398 -18.37 7.52 9.40
N ILE A 399 -18.35 8.70 8.78
CA ILE A 399 -18.92 9.92 9.38
C ILE A 399 -20.43 9.77 9.59
N SER A 400 -21.15 9.21 8.61
CA SER A 400 -22.59 9.02 8.72
C SER A 400 -22.95 8.03 9.83
N LYS A 401 -22.20 6.93 9.95
CA LYS A 401 -22.36 5.97 11.06
C LYS A 401 -22.03 6.62 12.41
N PHE A 402 -20.98 7.44 12.51
CA PHE A 402 -20.63 8.14 13.76
C PHE A 402 -21.73 9.11 14.24
N LYS A 403 -22.46 9.75 13.32
CA LYS A 403 -23.61 10.61 13.65
C LYS A 403 -24.87 9.81 14.03
N GLY A 404 -24.90 8.51 13.76
CA GLY A 404 -25.98 7.62 14.15
C GLY A 404 -25.91 7.20 15.61
N SER A 405 -26.77 6.25 15.98
CA SER A 405 -26.80 5.62 17.30
C SER A 405 -25.92 4.37 17.36
N PHE A 406 -25.27 4.14 18.49
CA PHE A 406 -24.43 2.97 18.76
C PHE A 406 -24.98 2.18 19.94
N GLY A 407 -24.89 0.85 19.89
CA GLY A 407 -25.11 -0.02 21.05
C GLY A 407 -23.94 0.04 22.04
N SER A 408 -22.71 0.01 21.52
CA SER A 408 -21.47 0.02 22.31
C SER A 408 -20.67 1.32 22.14
N ASN A 409 -20.23 1.89 23.26
CA ASN A 409 -19.38 3.08 23.27
C ASN A 409 -17.96 2.80 22.74
N ASP A 410 -17.43 1.59 22.95
CA ASP A 410 -16.13 1.15 22.43
C ASP A 410 -16.10 1.17 20.89
N ILE A 411 -17.22 0.80 20.27
CA ILE A 411 -17.35 0.82 18.81
C ILE A 411 -17.47 2.26 18.31
N ARG A 412 -18.21 3.11 19.02
CA ARG A 412 -18.27 4.56 18.73
C ARG A 412 -16.87 5.19 18.78
N GLU A 413 -16.07 4.85 19.78
CA GLU A 413 -14.68 5.29 19.89
C GLU A 413 -13.84 4.77 18.72
N THR A 414 -13.96 3.48 18.40
CA THR A 414 -13.21 2.85 17.30
C THR A 414 -13.54 3.52 15.95
N VAL A 415 -14.80 3.86 15.67
CA VAL A 415 -15.17 4.61 14.45
C VAL A 415 -14.41 5.93 14.34
N MET A 416 -14.34 6.69 15.44
CA MET A 416 -13.67 7.98 15.46
C MET A 416 -12.14 7.83 15.30
N ILE A 417 -11.54 6.82 15.93
CA ILE A 417 -10.11 6.49 15.80
C ILE A 417 -9.74 6.17 14.34
N ILE A 418 -10.55 5.34 13.68
CA ILE A 418 -10.33 4.93 12.29
C ILE A 418 -10.61 6.07 11.30
N ALA A 419 -11.62 6.92 11.57
CA ALA A 419 -11.84 8.13 10.79
C ALA A 419 -10.57 9.03 10.78
N GLY A 420 -9.86 9.11 11.91
CA GLY A 420 -8.56 9.79 11.99
C GLY A 420 -7.51 9.17 11.06
N ALA A 421 -7.44 7.84 10.97
CA ALA A 421 -6.49 7.15 10.09
C ALA A 421 -6.80 7.38 8.60
N LEU A 422 -8.09 7.38 8.23
CA LEU A 422 -8.53 7.71 6.88
C LEU A 422 -8.21 9.16 6.50
N VAL A 423 -8.43 10.11 7.41
CA VAL A 423 -8.06 11.53 7.21
C VAL A 423 -6.57 11.65 6.91
N ARG A 424 -5.70 10.96 7.65
CA ARG A 424 -4.24 10.97 7.38
C ARG A 424 -3.92 10.42 5.99
N LYS A 425 -4.46 9.24 5.64
CA LYS A 425 -4.21 8.61 4.33
C LYS A 425 -4.69 9.47 3.15
N LEU A 426 -5.91 10.03 3.25
CA LEU A 426 -6.46 10.92 2.22
C LEU A 426 -5.69 12.24 2.11
N CYS A 427 -5.23 12.82 3.24
CA CYS A 427 -4.39 14.02 3.22
C CYS A 427 -3.01 13.77 2.60
N GLN A 428 -2.43 12.58 2.80
CA GLN A 428 -1.17 12.18 2.15
C GLN A 428 -1.32 11.95 0.64
N ASN A 429 -2.52 11.62 0.18
CA ASN A 429 -2.84 11.41 -1.25
C ASN A 429 -3.49 12.65 -1.90
N GLU A 430 -3.01 13.85 -1.55
CA GLU A 430 -3.46 15.16 -2.08
C GLU A 430 -4.96 15.51 -1.85
N GLY A 431 -5.73 14.63 -1.20
CA GLY A 431 -7.16 14.77 -0.92
C GLY A 431 -7.50 15.57 0.34
N CYS A 432 -6.56 16.33 0.91
CA CYS A 432 -6.77 16.98 2.21
C CYS A 432 -7.86 18.08 2.22
N LYS A 433 -8.29 18.53 1.03
CA LYS A 433 -9.34 19.53 0.79
C LYS A 433 -10.69 18.93 0.41
N LEU A 434 -10.82 17.60 0.34
CA LEU A 434 -12.08 16.93 0.03
C LEU A 434 -13.14 17.25 1.08
N LYS A 435 -14.41 17.27 0.68
CA LYS A 435 -15.52 17.72 1.54
C LYS A 435 -15.64 16.87 2.81
N ALA A 436 -15.64 15.54 2.67
CA ALA A 436 -15.70 14.64 3.82
C ALA A 436 -14.47 14.77 4.74
N VAL A 437 -13.28 15.02 4.18
CA VAL A 437 -12.06 15.21 4.98
C VAL A 437 -12.15 16.48 5.82
N VAL A 438 -12.56 17.60 5.23
CA VAL A 438 -12.75 18.86 5.97
C VAL A 438 -13.82 18.72 7.05
N GLU A 439 -14.88 17.97 6.78
CA GLU A 439 -15.92 17.66 7.77
C GLU A 439 -15.37 16.83 8.94
N ALA A 440 -14.62 15.75 8.65
CA ALA A 440 -13.99 14.93 9.67
C ALA A 440 -12.97 15.72 10.51
N LYS A 441 -12.15 16.59 9.90
CA LYS A 441 -11.24 17.48 10.62
C LYS A 441 -11.97 18.36 11.62
N LYS A 442 -13.06 19.01 11.19
CA LYS A 442 -13.90 19.84 12.06
C LYS A 442 -14.53 19.03 13.20
N LEU A 443 -14.92 17.79 12.92
CA LEU A 443 -15.50 16.89 13.91
C LEU A 443 -14.47 16.48 14.98
N ILE A 444 -13.23 16.19 14.58
CA ILE A 444 -12.15 15.81 15.51
C ILE A 444 -11.72 17.02 16.35
N LEU A 445 -11.35 18.14 15.71
CA LEU A 445 -10.84 19.32 16.41
C LEU A 445 -11.92 20.01 17.26
N GLY A 446 -13.09 20.25 16.65
CA GLY A 446 -14.21 20.87 17.36
C GLY A 446 -14.86 19.94 18.38
N GLY A 447 -14.68 18.62 18.25
CA GLY A 447 -15.05 17.64 19.26
C GLY A 447 -14.11 17.70 20.46
N LEU A 448 -12.81 17.77 20.22
CA LEU A 448 -11.79 17.90 21.25
C LEU A 448 -11.92 19.22 22.05
N GLU A 449 -12.27 20.33 21.40
CA GLU A 449 -12.47 21.62 22.08
C GLU A 449 -13.68 21.65 23.02
N ARG A 450 -14.72 20.88 22.71
CA ARG A 450 -16.02 20.88 23.41
C ARG A 450 -16.21 19.69 24.35
N ALA A 451 -15.26 18.76 24.40
CA ALA A 451 -15.39 17.55 25.20
C ALA A 451 -15.36 17.89 26.70
N GLU A 452 -16.46 17.58 27.40
CA GLU A 452 -16.57 17.73 28.85
C GLU A 452 -16.22 16.43 29.60
N LYS A 453 -16.49 15.28 28.98
CA LYS A 453 -16.20 13.95 29.53
C LYS A 453 -14.77 13.51 29.22
N LYS A 454 -14.15 12.81 30.16
CA LYS A 454 -12.80 12.27 30.02
C LYS A 454 -12.74 11.23 28.89
N GLU A 455 -13.75 10.36 28.78
CA GLU A 455 -13.80 9.32 27.76
C GLU A 455 -13.91 9.91 26.35
N ASP A 456 -14.76 10.93 26.18
CA ASP A 456 -14.90 11.64 24.90
C ASP A 456 -13.58 12.34 24.51
N THR A 457 -12.89 12.94 25.49
CA THR A 457 -11.57 13.57 25.28
C THR A 457 -10.53 12.56 24.80
N MET A 458 -10.47 11.37 25.42
CA MET A 458 -9.56 10.29 25.02
C MET A 458 -9.83 9.81 23.59
N MET A 459 -11.11 9.61 23.23
CA MET A 459 -11.52 9.23 21.88
C MET A 459 -11.00 10.23 20.83
N TYR A 460 -11.21 11.54 21.04
CA TYR A 460 -10.75 12.56 20.09
C TYR A 460 -9.22 12.68 20.06
N LEU A 461 -8.52 12.50 21.19
CA LEU A 461 -7.05 12.48 21.23
C LEU A 461 -6.47 11.27 20.47
N LEU A 462 -7.08 10.09 20.59
CA LEU A 462 -6.68 8.89 19.83
C LEU A 462 -6.94 9.07 18.34
N SER A 463 -8.07 9.67 17.97
CA SER A 463 -8.36 10.02 16.58
C SER A 463 -7.34 11.02 16.02
N LEU A 464 -7.00 12.06 16.78
CA LEU A 464 -5.96 13.02 16.41
C LEU A 464 -4.56 12.38 16.35
N LYS A 465 -4.29 11.36 17.17
CA LYS A 465 -3.07 10.53 17.11
C LYS A 465 -2.93 9.76 15.82
N ASN A 466 -4.04 9.43 15.16
CA ASN A 466 -4.04 8.88 13.82
C ASN A 466 -4.02 9.95 12.72
N ALA A 467 -4.81 11.02 12.87
CA ALA A 467 -4.97 12.06 11.84
C ALA A 467 -3.73 12.94 11.67
N LEU A 468 -2.98 13.20 12.76
CA LEU A 468 -1.77 14.03 12.80
C LEU A 468 -1.96 15.41 12.14
N LEU A 469 -3.06 16.08 12.48
CA LEU A 469 -3.39 17.41 11.95
C LEU A 469 -2.53 18.48 12.65
N PRO A 470 -1.68 19.23 11.93
CA PRO A 470 -0.83 20.26 12.54
C PRO A 470 -1.63 21.34 13.29
N GLU A 471 -2.84 21.63 12.80
CA GLU A 471 -3.81 22.55 13.40
C GLU A 471 -4.20 22.15 14.84
N GLY A 472 -4.06 20.87 15.21
CA GLY A 472 -4.38 20.34 16.53
C GLY A 472 -3.27 20.46 17.58
N ILE A 473 -2.05 20.87 17.19
CA ILE A 473 -0.90 20.96 18.11
C ILE A 473 -1.16 21.87 19.31
N PRO A 474 -1.76 23.07 19.17
CA PRO A 474 -2.07 23.91 20.33
C PRO A 474 -2.97 23.23 21.37
N LEU A 475 -3.96 22.45 20.91
CA LEU A 475 -4.83 21.67 21.79
C LEU A 475 -4.04 20.55 22.49
N LEU A 476 -3.18 19.84 21.76
CA LEU A 476 -2.31 18.81 22.34
C LEU A 476 -1.40 19.37 23.43
N LEU A 477 -0.81 20.56 23.23
CA LEU A 477 0.00 21.23 24.25
C LEU A 477 -0.81 21.58 25.49
N LYS A 478 -2.05 22.06 25.32
CA LYS A 478 -2.97 22.36 26.43
C LYS A 478 -3.23 21.11 27.28
N TYR A 479 -3.59 19.98 26.66
CA TYR A 479 -3.85 18.73 27.38
C TYR A 479 -2.57 18.09 27.96
N ALA A 480 -1.43 18.20 27.28
CA ALA A 480 -0.14 17.73 27.79
C ALA A 480 0.30 18.53 29.04
N GLU A 481 0.12 19.85 29.03
CA GLU A 481 0.41 20.72 30.18
C GLU A 481 -0.73 20.69 31.23
N ALA A 482 -1.89 20.04 31.01
CA ALA A 482 -3.02 20.04 31.95
C ALA A 482 -2.75 19.25 33.26
N GLY A 483 -1.90 18.22 33.21
CA GLY A 483 -1.60 17.39 34.39
C GLY A 483 -2.71 16.39 34.73
N GLU A 484 -3.49 15.96 33.74
CA GLU A 484 -4.63 15.05 33.87
C GLU A 484 -4.21 13.59 33.59
N GLY A 485 -3.13 13.14 34.21
CA GLY A 485 -2.55 11.80 34.12
C GLY A 485 -2.60 11.14 32.73
N PRO A 486 -3.51 10.16 32.50
CA PRO A 486 -3.59 9.43 31.23
C PRO A 486 -3.90 10.33 30.01
N ILE A 487 -4.68 11.39 30.19
CA ILE A 487 -5.00 12.35 29.11
C ILE A 487 -3.75 13.14 28.71
N SER A 488 -2.99 13.62 29.71
CA SER A 488 -1.73 14.33 29.46
C SER A 488 -0.68 13.41 28.84
N HIS A 489 -0.63 12.14 29.26
CA HIS A 489 0.26 11.17 28.63
C HIS A 489 -0.13 10.93 27.18
N LEU A 490 -1.41 10.65 26.91
CA LEU A 490 -1.92 10.43 25.56
C LEU A 490 -1.62 11.63 24.64
N ALA A 491 -1.92 12.85 25.07
CA ALA A 491 -1.62 14.07 24.30
C ALA A 491 -0.11 14.20 23.99
N THR A 492 0.76 13.83 24.94
CA THR A 492 2.21 13.86 24.74
C THR A 492 2.67 12.76 23.77
N THR A 493 2.17 11.53 23.88
CA THR A 493 2.47 10.47 22.89
C THR A 493 1.91 10.77 21.52
N THR A 494 0.83 11.55 21.43
CA THR A 494 0.30 12.05 20.16
C THR A 494 1.28 13.03 19.53
N LEU A 495 1.84 13.97 20.30
CA LEU A 495 2.90 14.87 19.81
C LEU A 495 4.14 14.11 19.32
N GLN A 496 4.49 13.00 19.96
CA GLN A 496 5.63 12.16 19.57
C GLN A 496 5.53 11.62 18.13
N ARG A 497 4.33 11.50 17.56
CA ARG A 497 4.12 10.99 16.20
C ARG A 497 4.28 12.04 15.10
N TYR A 498 4.35 13.32 15.44
CA TYR A 498 4.47 14.38 14.44
C TYR A 498 5.88 14.43 13.85
N ASP A 499 5.96 14.81 12.57
CA ASP A 499 7.24 15.09 11.93
C ASP A 499 8.01 16.21 12.66
N VAL A 500 9.34 16.13 12.60
CA VAL A 500 10.27 17.13 13.17
C VAL A 500 9.93 18.57 12.76
N ARG A 501 9.37 18.77 11.56
CA ARG A 501 8.95 20.08 11.04
C ARG A 501 7.87 20.77 11.88
N PHE A 502 7.04 20.00 12.58
CA PHE A 502 5.94 20.52 13.40
C PHE A 502 6.31 20.67 14.87
N ILE A 503 7.45 20.11 15.30
CA ILE A 503 7.98 20.26 16.66
C ILE A 503 8.83 21.53 16.72
N THR A 504 8.13 22.67 16.79
CA THR A 504 8.75 24.01 16.83
C THR A 504 9.37 24.33 18.19
N ASP A 505 10.09 25.46 18.28
CA ASP A 505 10.66 25.91 19.55
C ASP A 505 9.59 26.25 20.60
N GLU A 506 8.38 26.63 20.19
CA GLU A 506 7.24 26.84 21.11
C GLU A 506 6.76 25.53 21.73
N VAL A 507 6.68 24.46 20.91
CA VAL A 507 6.38 23.10 21.37
C VAL A 507 7.44 22.67 22.37
N LYS A 508 8.73 22.76 21.99
CA LYS A 508 9.84 22.37 22.88
C LYS A 508 9.88 23.19 24.16
N LYS A 509 9.58 24.51 24.12
CA LYS A 509 9.50 25.35 25.32
C LYS A 509 8.43 24.85 26.30
N THR A 510 7.31 24.34 25.78
CA THR A 510 6.24 23.75 26.61
C THR A 510 6.66 22.40 27.17
N LEU A 511 7.27 21.53 26.35
CA LEU A 511 7.79 20.24 26.80
C LEU A 511 8.90 20.38 27.85
N ASN A 512 9.76 21.41 27.74
CA ASN A 512 10.77 21.74 28.75
C ASN A 512 10.12 22.10 30.10
N ARG A 513 9.03 22.91 30.09
CA ARG A 513 8.28 23.23 31.31
C ARG A 513 7.71 21.99 31.99
N ILE A 514 7.21 21.05 31.19
CA ILE A 514 6.67 19.78 31.68
C ILE A 514 7.79 18.94 32.30
N TYR A 515 8.91 18.73 31.59
CA TYR A 515 10.01 17.91 32.07
C TYR A 515 10.66 18.45 33.35
N HIS A 516 10.98 19.75 33.35
CA HIS A 516 11.63 20.45 34.46
C HIS A 516 10.67 20.91 35.56
N GLN A 517 9.36 20.69 35.41
CA GLN A 517 8.34 21.04 36.39
C GLN A 517 8.40 22.51 36.85
N ASN A 518 8.71 23.44 35.94
CA ASN A 518 8.93 24.86 36.32
C ASN A 518 7.69 25.56 36.89
N ARG A 519 6.49 25.02 36.62
CA ARG A 519 5.21 25.59 37.04
C ARG A 519 4.45 24.69 37.98
N LYS A 520 4.43 23.38 37.68
CA LYS A 520 3.68 22.38 38.45
C LYS A 520 4.28 21.00 38.31
N VAL A 521 3.86 20.12 39.20
CA VAL A 521 4.19 18.70 39.20
C VAL A 521 3.46 18.01 38.04
N HIS A 522 4.16 17.06 37.44
CA HIS A 522 3.71 16.23 36.32
C HIS A 522 4.18 14.79 36.54
N GLU A 523 3.41 13.82 36.07
CA GLU A 523 3.75 12.40 36.16
C GLU A 523 5.06 12.05 35.43
N LYS A 524 5.74 11.00 35.92
CA LYS A 524 7.01 10.52 35.37
C LYS A 524 6.87 10.08 33.90
N THR A 525 5.76 9.44 33.55
CA THR A 525 5.43 9.01 32.17
C THR A 525 5.34 10.19 31.21
N VAL A 526 4.65 11.26 31.60
CA VAL A 526 4.50 12.48 30.80
C VAL A 526 5.85 13.18 30.63
N ARG A 527 6.61 13.33 31.73
CA ARG A 527 7.93 14.00 31.72
C ARG A 527 8.95 13.26 30.85
N THR A 528 9.07 11.95 31.01
CA THR A 528 10.00 11.13 30.22
C THR A 528 9.65 11.19 28.73
N THR A 529 8.35 11.11 28.38
CA THR A 529 7.91 11.24 26.99
C THR A 529 8.24 12.62 26.42
N ALA A 530 7.99 13.69 27.18
CA ALA A 530 8.32 15.06 26.77
C ALA A 530 9.82 15.22 26.48
N ALA A 531 10.69 14.66 27.32
CA ALA A 531 12.13 14.68 27.09
C ALA A 531 12.54 13.88 25.85
N THR A 532 11.96 12.69 25.64
CA THR A 532 12.20 11.89 24.44
C THR A 532 11.80 12.64 23.16
N ILE A 533 10.70 13.39 23.18
CA ILE A 533 10.29 14.25 22.06
C ILE A 533 11.33 15.35 21.81
N ILE A 534 11.80 16.04 22.85
CA ILE A 534 12.82 17.08 22.70
C ILE A 534 14.11 16.49 22.10
N LEU A 535 14.59 15.36 22.66
CA LEU A 535 15.84 14.73 22.22
C LEU A 535 15.76 14.20 20.78
N ASN A 536 14.60 13.75 20.32
CA ASN A 536 14.44 13.23 18.96
C ASN A 536 14.21 14.31 17.89
N ASN A 537 13.87 15.54 18.28
CA ASN A 537 13.46 16.60 17.35
C ASN A 537 14.42 17.80 17.34
N ASN A 538 15.65 17.56 16.88
CA ASN A 538 16.71 18.56 16.72
C ASN A 538 16.91 19.45 17.98
N PRO A 539 17.37 18.86 19.09
CA PRO A 539 17.53 19.59 20.34
C PRO A 539 18.70 20.58 20.26
N SER A 540 18.51 21.74 20.89
CA SER A 540 19.56 22.73 21.09
C SER A 540 20.57 22.26 22.14
N TYR A 541 21.74 22.90 22.15
CA TYR A 541 22.78 22.61 23.13
C TYR A 541 22.28 22.79 24.59
N MET A 542 21.51 23.84 24.87
CA MET A 542 20.98 24.09 26.21
C MET A 542 19.91 23.09 26.63
N GLU A 543 19.06 22.64 25.71
CA GLU A 543 18.05 21.61 25.99
C GLU A 543 18.73 20.29 26.39
N VAL A 544 19.74 19.86 25.63
CA VAL A 544 20.52 18.64 25.96
C VAL A 544 21.27 18.82 27.28
N LYS A 545 21.91 19.98 27.50
CA LYS A 545 22.65 20.28 28.72
C LYS A 545 21.76 20.23 29.96
N ASN A 546 20.59 20.85 29.92
CA ASN A 546 19.67 20.87 31.05
C ASN A 546 19.10 19.47 31.37
N ILE A 547 18.81 18.66 30.34
CA ILE A 547 18.36 17.27 30.53
C ILE A 547 19.47 16.40 31.11
N LEU A 548 20.74 16.59 30.71
CA LEU A 548 21.84 15.84 31.31
C LEU A 548 22.10 16.29 32.76
N LEU A 549 22.02 17.59 33.04
CA LEU A 549 22.19 18.14 34.38
C LEU A 549 21.08 17.74 35.36
N SER A 550 19.90 17.31 34.90
CA SER A 550 18.87 16.76 35.79
C SER A 550 19.12 15.30 36.18
N ILE A 551 19.93 14.53 35.44
CA ILE A 551 20.22 13.13 35.78
C ILE A 551 21.00 13.08 37.09
N GLY A 552 20.42 12.56 38.16
CA GLY A 552 20.94 12.60 39.54
C GLY A 552 20.02 13.33 40.50
N GLU A 553 19.20 14.25 39.98
CA GLU A 553 18.27 15.10 40.75
C GLU A 553 16.80 14.66 40.58
N LEU A 554 16.54 13.61 39.78
CA LEU A 554 15.19 13.07 39.56
C LEU A 554 14.94 11.86 40.48
N PRO A 555 13.69 11.36 40.55
CA PRO A 555 13.39 10.10 41.23
C PRO A 555 14.23 8.93 40.66
N LYS A 556 14.54 7.95 41.51
CA LYS A 556 15.47 6.83 41.22
C LYS A 556 15.32 6.23 39.82
N GLU A 557 14.15 5.69 39.50
CA GLU A 557 13.92 5.05 38.19
C GLU A 557 13.91 6.05 37.01
N MET A 558 13.53 7.30 37.25
CA MET A 558 13.57 8.34 36.22
C MET A 558 15.01 8.74 35.88
N ASN A 559 15.92 8.78 36.86
CA ASN A 559 17.35 8.99 36.61
C ASN A 559 17.91 7.89 35.72
N LYS A 560 17.63 6.64 36.07
CA LYS A 560 18.10 5.47 35.32
C LYS A 560 17.52 5.45 33.90
N TYR A 561 16.22 5.71 33.74
CA TYR A 561 15.56 5.79 32.43
C TYR A 561 16.17 6.88 31.54
N MET A 562 16.30 8.12 32.06
CA MET A 562 16.86 9.22 31.27
C MET A 562 18.32 8.98 30.88
N LEU A 563 19.11 8.37 31.76
CA LEU A 563 20.47 7.94 31.45
C LEU A 563 20.47 6.88 30.34
N ALA A 564 19.60 5.87 30.43
CA ALA A 564 19.49 4.83 29.42
C ALA A 564 19.10 5.41 28.05
N VAL A 565 18.17 6.36 27.98
CA VAL A 565 17.80 7.07 26.74
C VAL A 565 19.00 7.79 26.12
N VAL A 566 19.79 8.52 26.92
CA VAL A 566 21.00 9.20 26.43
C VAL A 566 22.04 8.20 25.93
N GLN A 567 22.26 7.11 26.66
CA GLN A 567 23.18 6.05 26.26
C GLN A 567 22.72 5.37 24.96
N ASP A 568 21.42 5.15 24.79
CA ASP A 568 20.83 4.59 23.58
C ASP A 568 21.02 5.51 22.37
N ILE A 569 20.81 6.82 22.55
CA ILE A 569 21.08 7.84 21.52
C ILE A 569 22.53 7.72 21.04
N LEU A 570 23.50 7.67 21.97
CA LEU A 570 24.91 7.58 21.64
C LEU A 570 25.30 6.26 20.95
N ARG A 571 24.74 5.14 21.44
CA ARG A 571 25.04 3.79 20.96
C ARG A 571 24.47 3.55 19.56
N PHE A 572 23.22 3.98 19.33
CA PHE A 572 22.51 3.77 18.07
C PHE A 572 22.70 4.91 17.05
N GLU A 573 23.47 5.94 17.41
CA GLU A 573 23.78 7.09 16.56
C GLU A 573 22.54 7.85 16.06
N MET A 574 21.55 8.02 16.95
CA MET A 574 20.32 8.77 16.66
C MET A 574 20.61 10.24 16.28
N PRO A 575 19.66 10.99 15.68
CA PRO A 575 19.90 12.35 15.16
C PRO A 575 20.56 13.32 16.15
N ALA A 576 20.21 13.25 17.44
CA ALA A 576 20.79 14.11 18.48
C ALA A 576 22.20 13.72 18.93
N SER A 577 22.76 12.59 18.49
CA SER A 577 24.05 12.07 18.95
C SER A 577 25.18 13.07 18.86
N LYS A 578 25.24 13.84 17.77
CA LYS A 578 26.28 14.87 17.58
C LYS A 578 26.18 15.98 18.63
N MET A 579 24.97 16.39 18.98
CA MET A 579 24.73 17.42 19.99
C MET A 579 25.03 16.87 21.39
N VAL A 580 24.57 15.65 21.69
CA VAL A 580 24.87 14.96 22.97
C VAL A 580 26.37 14.81 23.16
N ARG A 581 27.12 14.30 22.17
CA ARG A 581 28.59 14.19 22.23
C ARG A 581 29.28 15.54 22.45
N ARG A 582 28.71 16.65 21.98
CA ARG A 582 29.25 17.99 22.22
C ARG A 582 29.11 18.39 23.69
N VAL A 583 27.95 18.16 24.29
CA VAL A 583 27.68 18.49 25.70
C VAL A 583 28.48 17.59 26.64
N LEU A 584 28.69 16.32 26.28
CA LEU A 584 29.47 15.35 27.08
C LEU A 584 30.98 15.66 27.15
N LYS A 585 31.47 16.69 26.45
CA LYS A 585 32.85 17.17 26.62
C LYS A 585 33.07 17.86 27.96
N GLU A 586 32.01 18.35 28.59
CA GLU A 586 32.08 19.01 29.89
C GLU A 586 32.06 18.00 31.02
N MET A 587 33.14 17.95 31.80
CA MET A 587 33.31 16.99 32.90
C MET A 587 32.25 17.16 34.01
N VAL A 588 31.70 18.36 34.20
CA VAL A 588 30.59 18.59 35.16
C VAL A 588 29.31 17.84 34.77
N ILE A 589 29.14 17.58 33.47
CA ILE A 589 27.97 16.88 32.91
C ILE A 589 28.29 15.40 32.72
N HIS A 590 29.48 15.07 32.23
CA HIS A 590 29.90 13.70 31.95
C HIS A 590 30.99 13.25 32.91
N ASN A 591 30.57 12.55 33.96
CA ASN A 591 31.44 11.94 34.96
C ASN A 591 30.80 10.65 35.49
N TYR A 592 31.61 9.85 36.19
CA TYR A 592 31.16 8.55 36.71
C TYR A 592 30.05 8.71 37.76
N ASP A 593 30.04 9.78 38.58
CA ASP A 593 28.98 10.00 39.56
C ASP A 593 27.60 10.17 38.90
N ARG A 594 27.54 10.94 37.82
CA ARG A 594 26.28 11.16 37.07
C ARG A 594 25.89 9.96 36.21
N PHE A 595 26.85 9.21 35.68
CA PHE A 595 26.60 8.08 34.79
C PHE A 595 26.53 6.72 35.51
N SER A 596 26.73 6.69 36.83
CA SER A 596 26.52 5.51 37.68
C SER A 596 25.21 5.62 38.46
N LYS A 597 24.08 5.31 37.79
CA LYS A 597 22.75 5.32 38.43
C LYS A 597 22.20 3.91 38.60
N SER A 598 21.66 3.64 39.78
CA SER A 598 20.97 2.39 40.11
C SER A 598 19.49 2.44 39.68
N GLY A 599 18.90 1.28 39.44
CA GLY A 599 17.51 1.13 39.00
C GLY A 599 17.39 0.11 37.86
N SER A 600 16.16 -0.30 37.57
CA SER A 600 15.86 -1.35 36.58
C SER A 600 15.40 -0.79 35.23
N SER A 601 15.08 0.50 35.16
CA SER A 601 14.64 1.15 33.92
C SER A 601 15.71 1.05 32.82
N SER A 602 15.27 0.91 31.57
CA SER A 602 16.18 0.66 30.44
C SER A 602 15.65 1.22 29.13
N ALA A 603 16.55 1.42 28.17
CA ALA A 603 16.23 1.81 26.80
C ALA A 603 17.26 1.16 25.86
N TYR A 604 16.79 0.47 24.83
CA TYR A 604 17.64 -0.23 23.89
C TYR A 604 17.03 -0.29 22.49
N THR A 605 17.73 0.29 21.52
CA THR A 605 17.48 0.11 20.08
C THR A 605 18.51 -0.82 19.42
N GLY A 606 18.03 -1.76 18.61
CA GLY A 606 18.84 -2.68 17.80
C GLY A 606 18.30 -2.85 16.38
N TYR A 607 19.09 -3.52 15.52
CA TYR A 607 18.68 -3.85 14.15
C TYR A 607 18.10 -5.26 14.09
N ILE A 608 16.93 -5.41 13.47
CA ILE A 608 16.39 -6.71 13.03
C ILE A 608 17.10 -7.11 11.73
N GLU A 609 17.17 -6.17 10.78
CA GLU A 609 17.84 -6.35 9.49
C GLU A 609 18.46 -5.02 9.05
N ARG A 610 19.62 -5.07 8.40
CA ARG A 610 20.27 -3.89 7.83
C ARG A 610 20.86 -4.23 6.47
N ALA A 611 20.31 -3.59 5.43
CA ALA A 611 20.80 -3.64 4.06
C ALA A 611 21.16 -2.22 3.58
N PRO A 612 21.85 -2.06 2.44
CA PRO A 612 22.18 -0.73 1.90
C PRO A 612 20.94 0.13 1.57
N HIS A 613 19.81 -0.48 1.20
CA HIS A 613 18.60 0.22 0.79
C HIS A 613 17.47 0.23 1.84
N SER A 614 17.50 -0.68 2.82
CA SER A 614 16.47 -0.85 3.84
C SER A 614 17.10 -1.16 5.19
N ALA A 615 16.41 -0.75 6.25
CA ALA A 615 16.76 -1.11 7.61
C ALA A 615 15.50 -1.41 8.40
N SER A 616 15.58 -2.34 9.32
CA SER A 616 14.51 -2.69 10.24
C SER A 616 15.07 -2.64 11.66
N THR A 617 14.39 -1.94 12.55
CA THR A 617 14.88 -1.69 13.91
C THR A 617 13.83 -2.08 14.93
N TYR A 618 14.28 -2.64 16.05
CA TYR A 618 13.46 -2.84 17.24
C TYR A 618 13.98 -1.92 18.36
N SER A 619 13.07 -1.32 19.11
CA SER A 619 13.38 -0.48 20.27
C SER A 619 12.53 -0.92 21.44
N LEU A 620 13.15 -1.19 22.57
CA LEU A 620 12.50 -1.51 23.83
C LEU A 620 12.95 -0.51 24.89
N ASP A 621 12.00 0.27 25.41
CA ASP A 621 12.23 1.14 26.57
C ASP A 621 11.22 0.83 27.68
N ILE A 622 11.73 0.70 28.90
CA ILE A 622 10.98 0.26 30.08
C ILE A 622 11.23 1.25 31.21
N LEU A 623 10.13 1.79 31.73
CA LEU A 623 10.10 2.63 32.91
C LEU A 623 9.44 1.87 34.06
N TYR A 624 10.15 1.74 35.17
CA TYR A 624 9.63 1.17 36.41
C TYR A 624 9.19 2.27 37.38
N SER A 625 8.29 1.94 38.30
CA SER A 625 8.03 2.75 39.51
C SER A 625 9.11 2.49 40.57
N GLY A 626 9.18 3.34 41.59
CA GLY A 626 10.15 3.21 42.69
C GLY A 626 10.02 1.90 43.46
N SER A 627 8.84 1.27 43.43
CA SER A 627 8.55 -0.05 44.00
C SER A 627 9.08 -1.22 43.17
N GLY A 628 9.55 -0.96 41.94
CA GLY A 628 10.03 -1.98 41.00
C GLY A 628 8.92 -2.60 40.14
N ILE A 629 7.69 -2.09 40.20
CA ILE A 629 6.60 -2.49 39.30
C ILE A 629 6.77 -1.81 37.94
N LEU A 630 6.38 -2.50 36.87
CA LEU A 630 6.34 -1.91 35.53
C LEU A 630 5.37 -0.73 35.50
N ARG A 631 5.85 0.48 35.18
CA ARG A 631 4.99 1.64 34.95
C ARG A 631 4.59 1.73 33.48
N ARG A 632 5.59 1.60 32.59
CA ARG A 632 5.40 1.62 31.14
C ARG A 632 6.47 0.80 30.44
N SER A 633 6.07 -0.02 29.48
CA SER A 633 6.97 -0.66 28.50
C SER A 633 6.54 -0.25 27.10
N ASN A 634 7.49 0.18 26.28
CA ASN A 634 7.28 0.52 24.88
C ASN A 634 8.16 -0.38 24.01
N LEU A 635 7.52 -1.24 23.22
CA LEU A 635 8.17 -1.96 22.14
C LEU A 635 7.79 -1.31 20.81
N ASN A 636 8.77 -0.80 20.08
CA ASN A 636 8.60 -0.21 18.76
C ASN A 636 9.37 -0.99 17.70
N ILE A 637 8.73 -1.27 16.56
CA ILE A 637 9.37 -1.82 15.37
C ILE A 637 9.14 -0.86 14.22
N PHE A 638 10.24 -0.36 13.66
CA PHE A 638 10.23 0.53 12.49
C PHE A 638 10.87 -0.15 11.30
N GLN A 639 10.25 0.05 10.13
CA GLN A 639 10.80 -0.34 8.85
C GLN A 639 11.17 0.91 8.05
N TYR A 640 12.38 0.92 7.50
CA TYR A 640 12.92 2.01 6.70
C TYR A 640 13.26 1.56 5.29
N ILE A 641 12.93 2.39 4.30
CA ILE A 641 13.38 2.26 2.92
C ILE A 641 13.83 3.65 2.44
N GLY A 642 15.13 3.82 2.24
CA GLY A 642 15.70 5.14 1.97
C GLY A 642 15.34 6.16 3.07
N LYS A 643 14.57 7.19 2.72
CA LYS A 643 14.08 8.22 3.66
C LYS A 643 12.68 7.93 4.22
N ALA A 644 11.96 6.98 3.63
CA ALA A 644 10.63 6.62 4.07
C ALA A 644 10.70 5.69 5.27
N ASN A 645 9.77 5.86 6.21
CA ASN A 645 9.60 5.00 7.37
C ASN A 645 8.16 4.50 7.47
N LEU A 646 7.99 3.40 8.17
CA LEU A 646 6.71 2.80 8.52
C LEU A 646 6.80 2.37 9.97
N HIS A 647 5.84 2.81 10.80
CA HIS A 647 5.70 2.28 12.15
C HIS A 647 4.96 0.96 12.08
N SER A 648 5.71 -0.13 11.87
CA SER A 648 5.17 -1.46 11.63
C SER A 648 4.39 -1.99 12.84
N SER A 649 4.95 -1.84 14.03
CA SER A 649 4.32 -2.27 15.28
C SER A 649 4.75 -1.39 16.45
N GLN A 650 3.79 -1.02 17.30
CA GLN A 650 4.02 -0.55 18.65
C GLN A 650 3.17 -1.37 19.59
N VAL A 651 3.76 -1.83 20.69
CA VAL A 651 3.02 -2.39 21.82
C VAL A 651 3.46 -1.64 23.06
N VAL A 652 2.52 -0.93 23.67
CA VAL A 652 2.70 -0.24 24.95
C VAL A 652 1.93 -0.99 26.01
N ILE A 653 2.60 -1.32 27.12
CA ILE A 653 1.95 -1.82 28.32
C ILE A 653 2.09 -0.74 29.39
N GLU A 654 0.97 -0.38 30.01
CA GLU A 654 0.93 0.59 31.11
C GLU A 654 0.34 -0.08 32.33
N ALA A 655 0.90 0.21 33.49
CA ALA A 655 0.34 -0.19 34.78
C ALA A 655 0.56 0.90 35.84
N GLN A 656 -0.36 1.00 36.79
CA GLN A 656 -0.34 1.95 37.92
C GLN A 656 -1.17 1.43 39.09
N GLY A 657 -0.89 1.94 40.30
CA GLY A 657 -1.67 1.63 41.49
C GLY A 657 -1.62 0.15 41.88
N LEU A 658 -0.53 -0.54 41.54
CA LEU A 658 -0.31 -1.96 41.85
C LEU A 658 0.59 -2.15 43.08
N GLU A 659 1.14 -1.06 43.61
CA GLU A 659 2.02 -1.02 44.76
C GLU A 659 1.36 -1.65 46.00
N ALA A 660 0.07 -1.42 46.18
CA ALA A 660 -0.72 -1.99 47.28
C ALA A 660 -0.72 -3.53 47.28
N LEU A 661 -0.59 -4.17 46.11
CA LEU A 661 -0.59 -5.63 46.00
C LEU A 661 0.65 -6.28 46.60
N ILE A 662 1.78 -5.57 46.59
CA ILE A 662 3.07 -6.05 47.09
C ILE A 662 3.48 -5.38 48.41
N ALA A 663 2.53 -4.70 49.08
CA ALA A 663 2.77 -3.91 50.28
C ALA A 663 3.87 -2.83 50.11
N ALA A 664 3.94 -2.24 48.91
CA ALA A 664 4.79 -1.08 48.63
C ALA A 664 3.97 0.21 48.69
N THR A 665 4.65 1.35 48.88
CA THR A 665 4.02 2.68 48.80
C THR A 665 4.12 3.25 47.38
N PRO A 666 3.07 3.94 46.87
CA PRO A 666 3.14 4.70 45.63
C PRO A 666 4.21 5.79 45.66
N ASP A 667 4.69 6.18 44.49
CA ASP A 667 5.63 7.29 44.34
C ASP A 667 4.94 8.66 44.49
N GLU A 668 5.72 9.72 44.75
CA GLU A 668 5.20 11.09 44.85
C GLU A 668 4.43 11.51 43.58
N GLY A 669 3.17 11.92 43.76
CA GLY A 669 2.24 12.24 42.67
C GLY A 669 1.39 11.08 42.18
N GLU A 670 1.57 9.87 42.72
CA GLU A 670 0.86 8.64 42.33
C GLU A 670 -0.07 8.08 43.44
N GLU A 671 -0.16 8.75 44.59
CA GLU A 671 -0.91 8.28 45.78
C GLU A 671 -2.42 8.15 45.54
N ASN A 672 -2.99 8.95 44.63
CA ASN A 672 -4.42 8.95 44.31
C ASN A 672 -4.74 8.18 43.01
N LEU A 673 -3.78 7.44 42.45
CA LEU A 673 -4.01 6.66 41.23
C LEU A 673 -4.70 5.35 41.56
N ASP A 674 -5.80 5.09 40.87
CA ASP A 674 -6.51 3.82 40.97
C ASP A 674 -5.75 2.70 40.25
N SER A 675 -5.92 1.46 40.70
CA SER A 675 -5.23 0.29 40.11
C SER A 675 -5.65 0.10 38.66
N TYR A 676 -4.71 0.21 37.72
CA TYR A 676 -5.00 0.10 36.29
C TYR A 676 -3.87 -0.64 35.57
N ALA A 677 -4.24 -1.49 34.62
CA ALA A 677 -3.33 -1.98 33.60
C ALA A 677 -4.02 -2.03 32.24
N GLY A 678 -3.28 -1.64 31.20
CA GLY A 678 -3.78 -1.61 29.84
C GLY A 678 -2.69 -1.81 28.82
N MET A 679 -3.13 -2.08 27.59
CA MET A 679 -2.27 -2.22 26.43
C MET A 679 -2.75 -1.33 25.30
N SER A 680 -1.83 -0.58 24.71
CA SER A 680 -2.09 0.26 23.54
C SER A 680 -1.20 -0.21 22.39
N ALA A 681 -1.77 -0.26 21.18
CA ALA A 681 -1.05 -0.78 20.03
C ALA A 681 -1.15 0.15 18.80
N ILE A 682 -0.05 0.24 18.06
CA ILE A 682 -0.03 0.77 16.69
C ILE A 682 0.35 -0.38 15.77
N LEU A 683 -0.40 -0.58 14.69
CA LEU A 683 -0.05 -1.51 13.63
C LEU A 683 -0.03 -0.75 12.31
N PHE A 684 1.06 -0.85 11.56
CA PHE A 684 1.24 -0.22 10.25
C PHE A 684 0.72 1.23 10.19
N ASP A 685 1.23 2.07 11.09
CA ASP A 685 0.85 3.48 11.32
C ASP A 685 -0.57 3.75 11.89
N VAL A 686 -1.40 2.72 12.10
CA VAL A 686 -2.75 2.86 12.67
C VAL A 686 -2.73 2.57 14.18
N GLN A 687 -3.00 3.60 14.99
CA GLN A 687 -3.31 3.47 16.41
C GLN A 687 -4.66 2.77 16.56
N LEU A 688 -4.66 1.68 17.32
CA LEU A 688 -5.85 0.91 17.67
C LEU A 688 -6.45 1.44 18.98
N ARG A 689 -7.68 1.02 19.29
CA ARG A 689 -8.29 1.30 20.59
C ARG A 689 -7.44 0.62 21.68
N PRO A 690 -7.04 1.34 22.74
CA PRO A 690 -6.38 0.71 23.89
C PRO A 690 -7.30 -0.33 24.54
N VAL A 691 -6.73 -1.46 24.96
CA VAL A 691 -7.44 -2.53 25.67
C VAL A 691 -7.07 -2.46 27.14
N THR A 692 -8.08 -2.34 28.00
CA THR A 692 -7.90 -2.31 29.45
C THR A 692 -7.94 -3.74 29.99
N PHE A 693 -6.87 -4.17 30.66
CA PHE A 693 -6.84 -5.47 31.34
C PHE A 693 -7.64 -5.43 32.63
N PHE A 694 -7.56 -4.35 33.40
CA PHE A 694 -8.43 -4.08 34.54
C PHE A 694 -8.41 -2.60 34.90
N ASN A 695 -9.48 -2.13 35.53
CA ASN A 695 -9.57 -0.77 36.05
C ASN A 695 -10.25 -0.77 37.41
N GLY A 696 -9.55 -0.27 38.43
CA GLY A 696 -9.94 -0.34 39.83
C GLY A 696 -9.56 -1.67 40.49
N TYR A 697 -9.38 -1.61 41.81
CA TYR A 697 -8.97 -2.77 42.61
C TYR A 697 -10.02 -3.91 42.58
N SER A 698 -11.31 -3.58 42.51
CA SER A 698 -12.40 -4.56 42.47
C SER A 698 -12.40 -5.40 41.18
N ASP A 699 -12.20 -4.76 40.02
CA ASP A 699 -12.09 -5.46 38.72
C ASP A 699 -10.83 -6.31 38.65
N LEU A 700 -9.71 -5.79 39.17
CA LEU A 700 -8.48 -6.57 39.32
C LEU A 700 -8.70 -7.85 40.13
N MET A 701 -9.28 -7.75 41.32
CA MET A 701 -9.52 -8.91 42.18
C MET A 701 -10.52 -9.89 41.54
N SER A 702 -11.55 -9.39 40.85
CA SER A 702 -12.49 -10.20 40.08
C SER A 702 -11.77 -11.01 38.99
N LYS A 703 -10.88 -10.37 38.23
CA LYS A 703 -10.10 -11.03 37.17
C LYS A 703 -9.05 -11.97 37.73
N MET A 704 -8.37 -11.63 38.82
CA MET A 704 -7.40 -12.51 39.46
C MET A 704 -8.05 -13.80 39.98
N LEU A 705 -9.28 -13.71 40.52
CA LEU A 705 -10.04 -14.87 41.00
C LEU A 705 -10.67 -15.71 39.89
N SER A 706 -10.88 -15.13 38.71
CA SER A 706 -11.50 -15.79 37.55
C SER A 706 -10.51 -16.17 36.44
N ALA A 707 -9.26 -15.67 36.48
CA ALA A 707 -8.28 -15.90 35.45
C ALA A 707 -7.72 -17.32 35.49
N SER A 708 -8.04 -18.11 34.46
CA SER A 708 -7.12 -19.12 33.94
C SER A 708 -5.93 -18.41 33.30
N GLY A 709 -4.74 -19.03 33.26
CA GLY A 709 -3.54 -18.47 32.58
C GLY A 709 -3.66 -18.36 31.06
N ASP A 710 -4.88 -18.24 30.52
CA ASP A 710 -5.17 -18.24 29.10
C ASP A 710 -4.89 -16.87 28.45
N PRO A 711 -4.31 -16.83 27.24
CA PRO A 711 -4.01 -15.59 26.56
C PRO A 711 -5.27 -14.81 26.16
N VAL A 712 -5.30 -13.51 26.45
CA VAL A 712 -6.29 -12.57 25.95
C VAL A 712 -5.86 -12.09 24.57
N SER A 713 -6.65 -12.40 23.54
CA SER A 713 -6.43 -11.91 22.17
C SER A 713 -6.75 -10.42 22.09
N VAL A 714 -5.82 -9.63 21.56
CA VAL A 714 -5.99 -8.18 21.37
C VAL A 714 -6.31 -7.87 19.92
N VAL A 715 -5.58 -8.46 18.98
CA VAL A 715 -5.92 -8.42 17.55
C VAL A 715 -5.63 -9.78 16.97
N LYS A 716 -6.67 -10.40 16.42
CA LYS A 716 -6.53 -11.57 15.56
C LYS A 716 -7.25 -11.25 14.27
N GLY A 717 -6.63 -11.44 13.10
CA GLY A 717 -7.29 -11.11 11.84
C GLY A 717 -6.41 -11.22 10.60
N LEU A 718 -7.06 -11.14 9.44
CA LEU A 718 -6.42 -11.12 8.13
C LEU A 718 -6.37 -9.68 7.63
N ILE A 719 -5.20 -9.25 7.17
CA ILE A 719 -4.98 -7.89 6.70
C ILE A 719 -4.44 -7.93 5.27
N LEU A 720 -5.08 -7.19 4.37
CA LEU A 720 -4.53 -6.84 3.07
C LEU A 720 -3.65 -5.60 3.22
N LEU A 721 -2.33 -5.80 3.25
CA LEU A 721 -1.37 -4.74 3.57
C LEU A 721 -0.78 -4.08 2.32
N ILE A 722 -0.33 -4.90 1.36
CA ILE A 722 0.17 -4.43 0.07
C ILE A 722 -0.90 -4.75 -0.97
N ASP A 723 -1.23 -3.78 -1.79
CA ASP A 723 -2.23 -3.94 -2.83
C ASP A 723 -2.00 -2.91 -3.92
N HIS A 724 -1.61 -3.42 -5.07
CA HIS A 724 -1.36 -2.66 -6.27
C HIS A 724 -2.06 -3.37 -7.41
N SER A 725 -2.85 -2.63 -8.18
CA SER A 725 -3.49 -3.11 -9.39
C SER A 725 -3.30 -2.06 -10.47
N GLN A 726 -2.89 -2.51 -11.66
CA GLN A 726 -2.75 -1.65 -12.82
C GLN A 726 -3.29 -2.36 -14.06
N GLU A 727 -4.30 -1.75 -14.67
CA GLU A 727 -4.81 -2.14 -15.97
C GLU A 727 -4.12 -1.33 -17.08
N LEU A 728 -3.39 -2.01 -17.95
CA LEU A 728 -2.55 -1.43 -18.99
C LEU A 728 -3.13 -1.67 -20.37
N GLN A 729 -3.27 -0.59 -21.13
CA GLN A 729 -3.51 -0.63 -22.57
C GLN A 729 -2.16 -0.59 -23.29
N LEU A 730 -1.70 -1.74 -23.77
CA LEU A 730 -0.46 -1.81 -24.55
C LEU A 730 -0.68 -1.17 -25.94
N GLN A 731 0.37 -0.59 -26.49
CA GLN A 731 0.42 0.02 -27.82
C GLN A 731 0.06 -0.97 -28.94
N SER A 732 0.27 -2.27 -28.71
CA SER A 732 -0.15 -3.35 -29.61
C SER A 732 -1.67 -3.55 -29.67
N GLY A 733 -2.44 -2.91 -28.78
CA GLY A 733 -3.87 -3.14 -28.60
C GLY A 733 -4.19 -4.19 -27.54
N LEU A 734 -3.18 -4.94 -27.07
CA LEU A 734 -3.36 -5.95 -26.04
C LEU A 734 -3.66 -5.32 -24.67
N LYS A 735 -4.46 -6.03 -23.88
CA LYS A 735 -4.72 -5.71 -22.46
C LYS A 735 -3.71 -6.47 -21.59
N ALA A 736 -3.08 -5.77 -20.66
CA ALA A 736 -2.24 -6.37 -19.64
C ALA A 736 -2.72 -5.92 -18.26
N ASN A 737 -2.74 -6.84 -17.30
CA ASN A 737 -3.07 -6.55 -15.91
C ASN A 737 -1.86 -6.89 -15.05
N MET A 738 -1.60 -6.05 -14.07
CA MET A 738 -0.54 -6.26 -13.10
C MET A 738 -1.11 -6.12 -11.70
N ASP A 739 -1.14 -7.24 -10.97
CA ASP A 739 -1.66 -7.28 -9.61
C ASP A 739 -0.57 -7.77 -8.65
N VAL A 740 -0.29 -6.97 -7.62
CA VAL A 740 0.64 -7.30 -6.53
C VAL A 740 -0.10 -7.14 -5.21
N GLN A 741 -0.30 -8.25 -4.51
CA GLN A 741 -0.96 -8.27 -3.21
C GLN A 741 -0.08 -8.91 -2.15
N GLY A 742 -0.06 -8.31 -0.96
CA GLY A 742 0.58 -8.81 0.23
C GLY A 742 -0.45 -8.87 1.35
N GLY A 743 -0.83 -10.09 1.72
CA GLY A 743 -1.69 -10.36 2.86
C GLY A 743 -0.88 -10.93 4.02
N LEU A 744 -1.32 -10.67 5.23
CA LEU A 744 -0.78 -11.32 6.42
C LEU A 744 -1.89 -11.72 7.39
N ALA A 745 -1.62 -12.76 8.16
CA ALA A 745 -2.40 -13.13 9.33
C ALA A 745 -1.66 -12.67 10.59
N ILE A 746 -2.37 -11.92 11.44
CA ILE A 746 -1.85 -11.48 12.74
C ILE A 746 -2.63 -12.18 13.86
N ASP A 747 -1.88 -12.61 14.86
CA ASP A 747 -2.41 -13.01 16.17
C ASP A 747 -1.54 -12.38 17.26
N ILE A 748 -2.04 -11.28 17.83
CA ILE A 748 -1.47 -10.60 18.99
C ILE A 748 -2.31 -10.97 20.20
N SER A 749 -1.71 -11.73 21.11
CA SER A 749 -2.30 -12.09 22.39
C SER A 749 -1.36 -11.77 23.54
N GLY A 750 -1.94 -11.30 24.64
CA GLY A 750 -1.23 -11.09 25.90
C GLY A 750 -1.73 -12.09 26.94
N ALA A 751 -0.82 -12.81 27.58
CA ALA A 751 -1.11 -13.55 28.80
C ALA A 751 -0.34 -12.91 29.95
N MET A 752 -0.97 -12.78 31.11
CA MET A 752 -0.31 -12.32 32.33
C MET A 752 -0.61 -13.31 33.44
N GLU A 753 0.42 -13.97 33.93
CA GLU A 753 0.38 -14.82 35.12
C GLU A 753 0.95 -14.00 36.29
N PHE A 754 0.24 -13.98 37.41
CA PHE A 754 0.66 -13.24 38.59
C PHE A 754 0.49 -14.12 39.83
N SER A 755 1.58 -14.32 40.58
CA SER A 755 1.55 -15.01 41.86
C SER A 755 2.15 -14.13 42.95
N LEU A 756 1.29 -13.65 43.85
CA LEU A 756 1.70 -12.93 45.06
C LEU A 756 2.52 -13.81 46.01
N TRP A 757 2.23 -15.11 46.06
CA TRP A 757 2.87 -16.02 47.01
C TRP A 757 4.29 -16.38 46.60
N TYR A 758 4.51 -16.63 45.30
CA TYR A 758 5.85 -16.85 44.75
C TYR A 758 6.59 -15.53 44.45
N ARG A 759 5.92 -14.38 44.57
CA ARG A 759 6.43 -13.06 44.16
C ARG A 759 6.90 -13.05 42.70
N GLU A 760 6.15 -13.75 41.86
CA GLU A 760 6.46 -13.90 40.44
C GLU A 760 5.37 -13.27 39.57
N SER A 761 5.79 -12.57 38.53
CA SER A 761 4.91 -12.13 37.46
C SER A 761 5.51 -12.52 36.12
N LYS A 762 4.70 -13.15 35.28
CA LYS A 762 5.10 -13.57 33.94
C LYS A 762 4.11 -13.01 32.93
N THR A 763 4.54 -11.96 32.23
CA THR A 763 3.81 -11.38 31.11
C THR A 763 4.35 -11.96 29.81
N ARG A 764 3.49 -12.61 29.03
CA ARG A 764 3.81 -13.17 27.71
C ARG A 764 3.00 -12.45 26.66
N VAL A 765 3.65 -11.56 25.91
CA VAL A 765 3.08 -11.01 24.68
C VAL A 765 3.52 -11.90 23.53
N LYS A 766 2.56 -12.58 22.90
CA LYS A 766 2.79 -13.35 21.67
C LYS A 766 2.31 -12.51 20.50
N ASN A 767 3.25 -12.09 19.65
CA ASN A 767 2.95 -11.53 18.33
C ASN A 767 3.40 -12.56 17.30
N ARG A 768 2.44 -13.28 16.70
CA ARG A 768 2.71 -14.22 15.61
C ARG A 768 2.31 -13.59 14.29
N GLN A 769 3.29 -13.45 13.39
CA GLN A 769 3.08 -13.01 12.02
C GLN A 769 3.49 -14.14 11.08
N PHE A 770 2.60 -14.49 10.16
CA PHE A 770 2.86 -15.50 9.15
C PHE A 770 2.89 -14.84 7.78
N GLU A 771 4.06 -14.88 7.14
CA GLU A 771 4.25 -14.38 5.78
C GLU A 771 4.42 -15.56 4.81
N THR A 772 3.68 -15.56 3.71
CA THR A 772 3.84 -16.55 2.65
C THR A 772 4.07 -15.87 1.33
N LYS A 773 5.23 -16.14 0.74
CA LYS A 773 5.62 -15.61 -0.59
C LYS A 773 5.18 -16.59 -1.66
N TYR A 774 4.44 -16.11 -2.66
CA TYR A 774 4.15 -16.88 -3.86
C TYR A 774 4.16 -15.98 -5.09
N GLU A 775 4.77 -16.48 -6.16
CA GLU A 775 4.75 -15.83 -7.48
C GLU A 775 3.90 -16.71 -8.40
N ARG A 776 2.84 -16.14 -8.97
CA ARG A 776 2.03 -16.82 -9.99
C ARG A 776 1.96 -15.97 -11.23
N LEU A 777 2.38 -16.56 -12.35
CA LEU A 777 2.10 -16.04 -13.67
C LEU A 777 0.93 -16.85 -14.23
N SER A 778 -0.24 -16.24 -14.34
CA SER A 778 -1.41 -16.88 -14.91
C SER A 778 -1.42 -16.71 -16.43
N THR A 779 -0.87 -17.68 -17.14
CA THR A 779 -1.27 -17.95 -18.52
C THR A 779 -2.54 -18.81 -18.46
N GLY A 780 -3.52 -18.59 -19.36
CA GLY A 780 -4.77 -19.36 -19.39
C GLY A 780 -4.55 -20.89 -19.38
N ARG A 781 -5.61 -21.68 -19.18
CA ARG A 781 -5.61 -23.15 -18.94
C ARG A 781 -4.73 -24.04 -19.86
N GLY A 782 -4.13 -23.54 -20.94
CA GLY A 782 -3.37 -24.32 -21.91
C GLY A 782 -1.97 -24.77 -21.47
N TYR A 783 -1.15 -23.90 -20.86
CA TYR A 783 0.20 -24.25 -20.39
C TYR A 783 0.45 -23.68 -19.00
N VAL A 784 0.87 -24.54 -18.06
CA VAL A 784 1.15 -24.17 -16.67
C VAL A 784 2.51 -24.75 -16.28
N SER A 785 3.46 -23.88 -15.94
CA SER A 785 4.73 -24.26 -15.32
C SER A 785 4.77 -23.69 -13.90
N ARG A 786 4.96 -24.54 -12.90
CA ARG A 786 5.08 -24.14 -11.49
C ARG A 786 6.48 -24.50 -11.00
N ARG A 787 7.22 -23.51 -10.52
CA ARG A 787 8.48 -23.71 -9.80
C ARG A 787 8.24 -23.35 -8.33
N ARG A 788 8.50 -24.28 -7.41
CA ARG A 788 8.47 -24.05 -5.96
C ARG A 788 9.90 -24.02 -5.46
N LYS A 789 10.25 -23.00 -4.69
CA LYS A 789 11.45 -22.97 -3.86
C LYS A 789 10.99 -22.81 -2.42
N GLU A 790 11.55 -23.62 -1.54
CA GLU A 790 11.26 -23.59 -0.12
C GLU A 790 12.59 -23.50 0.61
N SER A 791 12.70 -22.53 1.50
CA SER A 791 13.90 -22.26 2.28
C SER A 791 13.47 -21.90 3.69
N LEU A 792 14.10 -22.51 4.68
CA LEU A 792 13.88 -22.18 6.08
C LEU A 792 14.75 -20.98 6.46
N VAL A 793 14.14 -19.95 7.06
CA VAL A 793 14.88 -18.86 7.70
C VAL A 793 15.21 -19.29 9.12
N ALA A 794 16.49 -19.22 9.52
CA ALA A 794 16.92 -19.62 10.86
C ALA A 794 16.32 -18.68 11.92
N GLY A 795 15.87 -19.25 13.04
CA GLY A 795 15.48 -18.46 14.21
C GLY A 795 16.69 -17.81 14.87
N SER A 796 16.49 -16.66 15.51
CA SER A 796 17.50 -15.97 16.31
C SER A 796 16.87 -15.24 17.49
N GLU A 797 17.64 -15.07 18.56
CA GLU A 797 17.29 -14.18 19.67
C GLU A 797 17.93 -12.82 19.43
N PHE A 798 17.17 -11.75 19.70
CA PHE A 798 17.67 -10.38 19.56
C PHE A 798 18.17 -9.87 20.92
N PRO A 799 19.42 -9.39 21.02
CA PRO A 799 19.95 -8.90 22.28
C PRO A 799 19.22 -7.64 22.74
N LEU A 800 19.08 -7.48 24.05
CA LEU A 800 18.64 -6.23 24.69
C LEU A 800 19.85 -5.51 25.28
N HIS A 801 19.63 -4.62 26.24
CA HIS A 801 20.71 -3.97 26.97
C HIS A 801 21.52 -4.98 27.79
N GLN A 802 22.80 -4.68 28.03
CA GLN A 802 23.75 -5.61 28.67
C GLN A 802 23.29 -6.09 30.05
N GLU A 803 22.70 -5.20 30.86
CA GLU A 803 22.24 -5.55 32.21
C GLU A 803 21.14 -6.62 32.16
N ASN A 804 20.27 -6.62 31.13
CA ASN A 804 19.31 -7.70 30.90
C ASN A 804 20.01 -9.04 30.64
N SER A 805 21.05 -9.05 29.79
CA SER A 805 21.82 -10.28 29.54
C SER A 805 22.49 -10.80 30.81
N ASP A 806 22.98 -9.92 31.68
CA ASP A 806 23.59 -10.32 32.95
C ASP A 806 22.55 -10.86 33.95
N MET A 807 21.34 -10.28 33.99
CA MET A 807 20.22 -10.84 34.74
C MET A 807 19.80 -12.21 34.18
N CYS A 808 19.72 -12.39 32.86
CA CYS A 808 19.40 -13.68 32.25
C CYS A 808 20.42 -14.77 32.62
N LYS A 809 21.72 -14.44 32.74
CA LYS A 809 22.73 -15.41 33.18
C LYS A 809 22.48 -15.93 34.61
N VAL A 810 21.92 -15.09 35.48
CA VAL A 810 21.55 -15.49 36.84
C VAL A 810 20.27 -16.32 36.83
N VAL A 811 19.25 -15.88 36.08
CA VAL A 811 17.95 -16.58 35.98
C VAL A 811 18.09 -17.98 35.35
N PHE A 812 18.99 -18.13 34.37
CA PHE A 812 19.27 -19.39 33.69
C PHE A 812 20.61 -20.00 34.12
N ALA A 813 21.12 -19.66 35.32
CA ALA A 813 22.31 -20.28 35.84
C ALA A 813 22.07 -21.79 36.02
N PRO A 814 23.03 -22.65 35.64
CA PRO A 814 22.92 -24.07 35.92
C PRO A 814 22.84 -24.26 37.44
N GLU A 815 21.83 -24.98 37.92
CA GLU A 815 21.77 -25.36 39.33
C GLU A 815 23.03 -26.19 39.67
N PRO A 816 23.67 -25.95 40.82
CA PRO A 816 24.72 -26.83 41.28
C PRO A 816 24.14 -28.24 41.42
N GLU A 817 24.76 -29.23 40.78
CA GLU A 817 24.41 -30.63 41.01
C GLU A 817 24.40 -30.86 42.53
N SER A 818 23.22 -31.10 43.08
CA SER A 818 23.10 -31.62 44.43
C SER A 818 23.78 -32.99 44.39
N SER A 819 25.01 -33.03 44.90
CA SER A 819 25.61 -34.27 45.32
C SER A 819 24.69 -34.85 46.40
N SER A 820 23.78 -35.72 46.00
CA SER A 820 23.09 -36.64 46.87
C SER A 820 24.12 -37.65 47.42
N GLY A 821 24.99 -37.17 48.30
CA GLY A 821 25.56 -37.97 49.37
C GLY A 821 24.49 -38.05 50.45
N GLY A 822 24.06 -39.27 50.77
CA GLY A 822 22.91 -39.53 51.63
C GLY A 822 23.09 -39.18 53.11
N TRP A 823 22.00 -39.47 53.82
CA TRP A 823 21.74 -39.41 55.28
C TRP A 823 21.35 -38.01 55.75
N PHE A 824 20.13 -37.71 56.18
CA PHE A 824 19.01 -38.48 56.77
C PHE A 824 17.67 -38.02 56.20
#